data_AF-A0A2M8B4Z3-F1
#
_entry.id   AF-A0A2M8B4Z3-F1
#
_cell.length_a   1.000
_cell.length_b   1.000
_cell.length_c   1.000
_cell.angle_alpha   90.00
_cell.angle_beta   90.00
_cell.angle_gamma   90.00
#
_symmetry.space_group_name_H-M   'P 1'
#
loop_
_entity.id
_entity.type
_entity.pdbx_description
1 polymer ?
#
loop_
_entity_poly.entity_id
_entity_poly.type
_entity_poly.pdbx_seq_one_letter_code
_entity_poly.pdbx_strand_id
1 'polypeptide(L)'
;MPHRSVEQLRRDLSTMTTEELELAVQHHNRLYWVDDAALIPDPLFDQLVERLRSLAPTSPILEAIGPAGAGEELGYGDKVEHEASMLSLDKAYDEETVLKWFDSFEGVAVGSPKIDGIACSLRYGSDGAIRLAATRGDGTRGEVITENVKRIADIPARLDAKDLEVRGEVYMRLSIFKTYEGKYANPRNLAAGALKQKDPAKTGDYRLSFFAYDVLGTELSTELEKFEYLASLGFTPVPTRRLERDQLQTHYQSVVATRFDQDFEMDGVVFRTNQVSEQVRLGVTAHHPRFAIAYKFQGESGASRLVDVLWSVSRTGAINPVAIVEPVFLSGATVTKASLHNLALIEGLGLKHHSTLLMSRRGGVIPHVESVLEAGEGDIVYPELCPSCGNGPTVRRNDVLFCPDQTRCLQAQLGLLKHFVDAIDCKGFGPKLIEQLFDDGIVRSPAEFYALQPDTLLHLERMGETLAQKLVGNIEARRELGLADFLRSLSINDLGKVASKVVASHFGSLRAVREASAESIAQIYGLGELTGVSIREGLLERAEVIDRLLEYVTVLDATAEAETSSADGAGPLTGKQFLFTGTLTSMKRKDAQDQVQALGGQTPDNIVKELDYLVIGDEDFAKFQGGWRSSKLKKAESFNAQGARIAIIGETEFLTILKSGTRA
;
A
#
# COMPACT_ATOMS: atom_id res chain seq x y z
N MET A 1 9.94 35.59 -25.20
CA MET A 1 10.78 34.42 -25.57
C MET A 1 10.09 33.46 -26.54
N PRO A 2 8.88 32.91 -26.27
CA PRO A 2 8.22 31.92 -27.14
C PRO A 2 7.65 32.48 -28.47
N HIS A 3 8.07 33.69 -28.86
CA HIS A 3 7.54 34.43 -30.02
C HIS A 3 8.65 35.03 -30.89
N ARG A 4 9.94 34.69 -30.65
CA ARG A 4 11.01 35.16 -31.53
C ARG A 4 10.93 34.40 -32.85
N SER A 5 10.92 35.13 -33.97
CA SER A 5 11.00 34.50 -35.30
C SER A 5 12.35 33.81 -35.48
N VAL A 6 12.44 32.89 -36.44
CA VAL A 6 13.71 32.22 -36.84
C VAL A 6 14.82 33.26 -37.09
N GLU A 7 14.49 34.40 -37.71
CA GLU A 7 15.46 35.46 -38.00
C GLU A 7 15.92 36.21 -36.74
N GLN A 8 15.03 36.40 -35.77
CA GLN A 8 15.37 37.04 -34.50
C GLN A 8 16.24 36.12 -33.64
N LEU A 9 15.94 34.81 -33.59
CA LEU A 9 16.77 33.83 -32.89
C LEU A 9 18.17 33.77 -33.48
N ARG A 10 18.31 33.74 -34.81
CA ARG A 10 19.62 33.76 -35.47
C ARG A 10 20.43 35.02 -35.17
N ARG A 11 19.78 36.18 -35.15
CA ARG A 11 20.46 37.45 -34.90
C ARG A 11 20.92 37.59 -33.46
N ASP A 12 20.09 37.16 -32.52
CA ASP A 12 20.30 37.42 -31.10
C ASP A 12 21.10 36.30 -30.40
N LEU A 13 21.29 35.14 -31.05
CA LEU A 13 21.95 33.94 -30.51
C LEU A 13 23.28 34.21 -29.80
N SER A 14 24.13 35.08 -30.37
CA SER A 14 25.45 35.38 -29.78
C SER A 14 25.37 36.18 -28.48
N THR A 15 24.28 36.91 -28.29
CA THR A 15 24.06 37.83 -27.15
C THR A 15 23.09 37.29 -26.11
N MET A 16 22.50 36.12 -26.32
CA MET A 16 21.57 35.52 -25.35
C MET A 16 22.28 35.12 -24.06
N THR A 17 21.61 35.34 -22.93
CA THR A 17 22.09 34.88 -21.62
C THR A 17 21.87 33.37 -21.47
N THR A 18 22.51 32.76 -20.47
CA THR A 18 22.31 31.34 -20.13
C THR A 18 20.84 31.00 -19.90
N GLU A 19 20.13 31.80 -19.11
CA GLU A 19 18.70 31.60 -18.80
C GLU A 19 17.83 31.68 -20.06
N GLU A 20 18.14 32.61 -20.97
CA GLU A 20 17.42 32.75 -22.24
C GLU A 20 17.65 31.55 -23.17
N LEU A 21 18.85 30.97 -23.15
CA LEU A 21 19.22 29.77 -23.91
C LEU A 21 18.59 28.50 -23.33
N GLU A 22 18.57 28.33 -22.02
CA GLU A 22 17.91 27.21 -21.34
C GLU A 22 16.42 27.17 -21.67
N LEU A 23 15.74 28.32 -21.58
CA LEU A 23 14.33 28.45 -21.95
C LEU A 23 14.08 28.17 -23.44
N ALA A 24 14.95 28.65 -24.33
CA ALA A 24 14.80 28.44 -25.77
C ALA A 24 15.01 26.97 -26.14
N VAL A 25 16.04 26.32 -25.60
CA VAL A 25 16.32 24.88 -25.84
C VAL A 25 15.17 24.04 -25.30
N GLN A 26 14.72 24.28 -24.07
CA GLN A 26 13.61 23.53 -23.48
C GLN A 26 12.30 23.69 -24.27
N HIS A 27 11.96 24.92 -24.67
CA HIS A 27 10.75 25.21 -25.43
C HIS A 27 10.75 24.53 -26.81
N HIS A 28 11.84 24.62 -27.56
CA HIS A 28 11.92 24.03 -28.90
C HIS A 28 12.11 22.51 -28.88
N ASN A 29 12.74 21.94 -27.85
CA ASN A 29 12.80 20.49 -27.64
C ASN A 29 11.38 19.92 -27.45
N ARG A 30 10.54 20.62 -26.66
CA ARG A 30 9.15 20.23 -26.45
C ARG A 30 8.30 20.34 -27.73
N LEU A 31 8.38 21.46 -28.45
CA LEU A 31 7.61 21.66 -29.68
C LEU A 31 7.88 20.58 -30.74
N TYR A 32 9.13 20.07 -30.77
CA TYR A 32 9.57 19.05 -31.71
C TYR A 32 9.09 17.64 -31.31
N TRP A 33 9.16 17.28 -30.02
CA TRP A 33 8.88 15.91 -29.57
C TRP A 33 7.47 15.68 -29.01
N VAL A 34 6.80 16.70 -28.49
CA VAL A 34 5.48 16.61 -27.83
C VAL A 34 4.39 17.21 -28.70
N ASP A 35 4.60 18.45 -29.15
CA ASP A 35 3.52 19.25 -29.76
C ASP A 35 3.42 19.06 -31.28
N ASP A 36 4.33 18.30 -31.92
CA ASP A 36 4.47 18.11 -33.39
C ASP A 36 4.34 19.44 -34.18
N ALA A 37 4.92 20.50 -33.62
CA ALA A 37 4.74 21.88 -34.06
C ALA A 37 6.09 22.62 -34.12
N ALA A 38 7.12 21.97 -34.67
CA ALA A 38 8.47 22.51 -34.76
C ALA A 38 8.49 23.90 -35.47
N LEU A 39 8.87 24.93 -34.70
CA LEU A 39 8.92 26.33 -35.18
C LEU A 39 10.29 26.73 -35.76
N ILE A 40 11.34 25.95 -35.48
CA ILE A 40 12.70 26.22 -35.94
C ILE A 40 13.29 24.99 -36.64
N PRO A 41 14.15 25.16 -37.66
CA PRO A 41 14.88 24.06 -38.28
C PRO A 41 15.91 23.43 -37.33
N ASP A 42 16.16 22.13 -37.43
CA ASP A 42 17.14 21.39 -36.61
C ASP A 42 18.52 22.05 -36.54
N PRO A 43 19.11 22.57 -37.65
CA PRO A 43 20.41 23.24 -37.56
C PRO A 43 20.43 24.49 -36.67
N LEU A 44 19.28 25.15 -36.48
CA LEU A 44 19.17 26.28 -35.56
C LEU A 44 18.98 25.81 -34.12
N PHE A 45 18.28 24.71 -33.91
CA PHE A 45 18.17 24.08 -32.60
C PHE A 45 19.54 23.61 -32.09
N ASP A 46 20.33 22.94 -32.94
CA ASP A 46 21.69 22.51 -32.62
C ASP A 46 22.59 23.69 -32.22
N GLN A 47 22.42 24.84 -32.89
CA GLN A 47 23.15 26.07 -32.55
C GLN A 47 22.77 26.63 -31.17
N LEU A 48 21.50 26.54 -30.78
CA LEU A 48 21.03 26.92 -29.43
C LEU A 48 21.63 26.00 -28.37
N VAL A 49 21.61 24.69 -28.61
CA VAL A 49 22.16 23.67 -27.70
C VAL A 49 23.67 23.85 -27.54
N GLU A 50 24.40 24.03 -28.65
CA GLU A 50 25.85 24.20 -28.59
C GLU A 50 26.24 25.52 -27.92
N ARG A 51 25.45 26.58 -28.14
CA ARG A 51 25.66 27.86 -27.46
C ARG A 51 25.42 27.71 -25.95
N LEU A 52 24.36 27.03 -25.53
CA LEU A 52 24.09 26.73 -24.14
C LEU A 52 25.23 25.91 -23.52
N ARG A 53 25.67 24.85 -24.20
CA ARG A 53 26.80 24.01 -23.77
C ARG A 53 28.10 24.81 -23.59
N SER A 54 28.33 25.82 -24.43
CA SER A 54 29.50 26.69 -24.32
C SER A 54 29.47 27.65 -23.11
N LEU A 55 28.28 28.07 -22.66
CA LEU A 55 28.10 29.04 -21.58
C LEU A 55 27.83 28.37 -20.22
N ALA A 56 27.12 27.23 -20.22
CA ALA A 56 26.74 26.48 -19.04
C ALA A 56 26.79 24.96 -19.33
N PRO A 57 28.00 24.37 -19.37
CA PRO A 57 28.19 22.95 -19.72
C PRO A 57 27.54 21.98 -18.74
N THR A 58 27.23 22.41 -17.51
CA THR A 58 26.56 21.62 -16.47
C THR A 58 25.06 21.94 -16.36
N SER A 59 24.47 22.61 -17.36
CA SER A 59 23.05 22.92 -17.35
C SER A 59 22.22 21.61 -17.40
N PRO A 60 21.29 21.38 -16.46
CA PRO A 60 20.46 20.18 -16.45
C PRO A 60 19.57 20.07 -17.70
N ILE A 61 19.32 21.18 -18.41
CA ILE A 61 18.59 21.19 -19.67
C ILE A 61 19.32 20.41 -20.78
N LEU A 62 20.66 20.37 -20.75
CA LEU A 62 21.45 19.63 -21.75
C LEU A 62 21.30 18.11 -21.61
N GLU A 63 21.07 17.61 -20.39
CA GLU A 63 20.82 16.18 -20.10
C GLU A 63 19.38 15.77 -20.43
N ALA A 64 18.47 16.76 -20.52
CA ALA A 64 17.05 16.61 -20.82
C ALA A 64 16.70 16.82 -22.31
N ILE A 65 17.68 16.79 -23.22
CA ILE A 65 17.43 16.93 -24.67
C ILE A 65 16.94 15.59 -25.25
N GLY A 66 15.93 15.64 -26.14
CA GLY A 66 15.32 14.44 -26.73
C GLY A 66 13.97 14.08 -26.10
N PRO A 67 13.37 12.93 -26.49
CA PRO A 67 12.03 12.51 -26.06
C PRO A 67 11.89 12.42 -24.53
N ALA A 68 12.94 11.95 -23.85
CA ALA A 68 12.96 11.72 -22.41
C ALA A 68 12.88 13.01 -21.56
N GLY A 69 13.40 14.13 -22.06
CA GLY A 69 13.28 15.43 -21.38
C GLY A 69 12.37 16.43 -22.10
N ALA A 70 11.66 15.97 -23.14
CA ALA A 70 10.54 16.70 -23.71
C ALA A 70 9.32 16.71 -22.76
N GLY A 71 9.26 15.73 -21.84
CA GLY A 71 8.21 15.56 -20.84
C GLY A 71 6.88 15.13 -21.47
N GLU A 72 6.36 13.97 -21.09
CA GLU A 72 4.93 13.72 -21.30
C GLU A 72 4.15 14.76 -20.47
N GLU A 73 3.28 15.54 -21.10
CA GLU A 73 2.27 16.28 -20.33
C GLU A 73 1.34 15.26 -19.70
N LEU A 74 1.58 14.98 -18.42
CA LEU A 74 0.68 14.16 -17.63
C LEU A 74 -0.69 14.86 -17.59
N GLY A 75 -1.64 14.25 -18.27
CA GLY A 75 -3.02 14.66 -18.33
C GLY A 75 -3.76 14.29 -17.05
N TYR A 76 -4.96 14.83 -16.92
CA TYR A 76 -5.85 14.48 -15.82
C TYR A 76 -6.06 12.95 -15.75
N GLY A 77 -5.79 12.38 -14.56
CA GLY A 77 -5.97 10.95 -14.29
C GLY A 77 -4.75 10.07 -14.60
N ASP A 78 -3.71 10.61 -15.21
CA ASP A 78 -2.47 9.87 -15.45
C ASP A 78 -1.78 9.49 -14.15
N LYS A 79 -1.02 8.39 -14.19
CA LYS A 79 -0.28 7.90 -13.04
C LYS A 79 1.06 8.61 -12.96
N VAL A 80 1.41 9.06 -11.76
CA VAL A 80 2.68 9.76 -11.50
C VAL A 80 3.32 9.21 -10.24
N GLU A 81 4.64 9.06 -10.26
CA GLU A 81 5.42 8.66 -9.09
C GLU A 81 5.70 9.86 -8.18
N HIS A 82 5.57 9.61 -6.87
CA HIS A 82 5.93 10.58 -5.86
C HIS A 82 7.45 10.53 -5.63
N GLU A 83 8.13 11.68 -5.75
CA GLU A 83 9.59 11.77 -5.50
C GLU A 83 9.95 11.32 -4.08
N ALA A 84 9.13 11.74 -3.11
CA ALA A 84 9.14 11.17 -1.77
C ALA A 84 7.82 10.44 -1.51
N SER A 85 7.86 9.23 -0.98
CA SER A 85 6.63 8.46 -0.70
C SER A 85 5.65 9.23 0.21
N MET A 86 4.37 9.14 -0.11
CA MET A 86 3.26 9.64 0.71
C MET A 86 2.68 8.51 1.56
N LEU A 87 3.35 8.20 2.66
CA LEU A 87 3.02 7.08 3.54
C LEU A 87 1.74 7.32 4.36
N SER A 88 1.15 6.25 4.89
CA SER A 88 0.08 6.34 5.89
C SER A 88 0.67 6.56 7.28
N LEU A 89 -0.15 6.92 8.27
CA LEU A 89 0.29 7.02 9.65
C LEU A 89 0.06 5.71 10.40
N ASP A 90 0.91 5.41 11.39
CA ASP A 90 0.59 4.41 12.39
C ASP A 90 -0.55 4.89 13.29
N LYS A 91 -1.26 3.97 13.94
CA LYS A 91 -2.51 4.27 14.65
C LYS A 91 -2.39 3.90 16.12
N ALA A 92 -2.72 4.85 16.98
CA ALA A 92 -2.98 4.61 18.39
C ALA A 92 -4.48 4.72 18.66
N TYR A 93 -4.96 3.90 19.60
CA TYR A 93 -6.32 3.96 20.12
C TYR A 93 -6.33 4.23 21.63
N ASP A 94 -5.20 4.09 22.30
CA ASP A 94 -5.05 4.34 23.73
C ASP A 94 -3.90 5.30 24.02
N GLU A 95 -3.99 5.96 25.18
CA GLU A 95 -3.00 6.92 25.65
C GLU A 95 -1.63 6.27 25.86
N GLU A 96 -1.58 5.03 26.36
CA GLU A 96 -0.34 4.32 26.64
C GLU A 96 0.53 4.16 25.39
N THR A 97 -0.10 3.82 24.26
CA THR A 97 0.57 3.71 22.95
C THR A 97 1.15 5.05 22.50
N VAL A 98 0.42 6.15 22.67
CA VAL A 98 0.91 7.50 22.32
C VAL A 98 2.08 7.91 23.21
N LEU A 99 2.01 7.62 24.51
CA LEU A 99 3.10 7.92 25.44
C LEU A 99 4.37 7.12 25.11
N LYS A 100 4.23 5.81 24.79
CA LYS A 100 5.36 4.98 24.32
C LYS A 100 5.98 5.52 23.03
N TRP A 101 5.15 6.02 22.11
CA TRP A 101 5.63 6.68 20.90
C TRP A 101 6.42 7.94 21.24
N PHE A 102 5.92 8.79 22.15
CA PHE A 102 6.63 9.99 22.58
C PHE A 102 7.99 9.67 23.20
N ASP A 103 8.06 8.61 24.01
CA ASP A 103 9.28 8.16 24.68
C ASP A 103 10.38 7.65 23.70
N SER A 104 10.08 7.56 22.40
CA SER A 104 11.05 7.14 21.37
C SER A 104 11.95 8.27 20.84
N PHE A 105 11.67 9.52 21.19
CA PHE A 105 12.43 10.70 20.73
C PHE A 105 12.67 11.74 21.82
N GLU A 106 13.61 12.64 21.57
CA GLU A 106 13.90 13.77 22.45
C GLU A 106 13.19 15.06 21.98
N GLY A 107 12.74 15.87 22.93
CA GLY A 107 12.11 17.16 22.66
C GLY A 107 10.59 17.13 22.82
N VAL A 108 9.89 17.86 21.96
CA VAL A 108 8.44 18.11 22.07
C VAL A 108 7.69 17.55 20.86
N ALA A 109 6.40 17.29 21.04
CA ALA A 109 5.52 16.92 19.96
C ALA A 109 4.80 18.16 19.39
N VAL A 110 4.33 18.05 18.16
CA VAL A 110 3.34 18.94 17.56
C VAL A 110 2.06 18.14 17.33
N GLY A 111 0.95 18.60 17.90
CA GLY A 111 -0.38 18.01 17.73
C GLY A 111 -1.23 18.83 16.76
N SER A 112 -1.90 18.14 15.83
CA SER A 112 -2.84 18.73 14.87
C SER A 112 -4.10 17.87 14.75
N PRO A 113 -5.30 18.43 14.51
CA PRO A 113 -6.48 17.63 14.18
C PRO A 113 -6.22 16.82 12.92
N LYS A 114 -6.63 15.56 12.93
CA LYS A 114 -6.50 14.67 11.79
C LYS A 114 -7.68 14.88 10.85
N ILE A 115 -7.47 15.70 9.82
CA ILE A 115 -8.50 16.07 8.84
C ILE A 115 -8.97 14.83 8.08
N ASP A 116 -10.30 14.69 7.93
CA ASP A 116 -10.91 13.61 7.17
C ASP A 116 -11.19 14.05 5.72
N GLY A 117 -10.18 13.91 4.86
CA GLY A 117 -10.26 14.31 3.46
C GLY A 117 -9.44 13.43 2.54
N ILE A 118 -8.72 14.07 1.62
CA ILE A 118 -7.85 13.41 0.64
C ILE A 118 -6.48 14.08 0.63
N ALA A 119 -5.47 13.28 0.95
CA ALA A 119 -4.09 13.72 0.82
C ALA A 119 -3.74 14.05 -0.64
N CYS A 120 -3.18 15.25 -0.81
CA CYS A 120 -2.74 15.81 -2.08
C CYS A 120 -1.30 16.32 -1.95
N SER A 121 -0.51 16.11 -3.00
CA SER A 121 0.83 16.70 -3.18
C SER A 121 0.76 17.75 -4.28
N LEU A 122 1.37 18.92 -4.03
CA LEU A 122 1.41 20.09 -4.91
C LEU A 122 2.86 20.46 -5.20
N ARG A 123 3.34 20.25 -6.43
CA ARG A 123 4.69 20.63 -6.84
C ARG A 123 4.68 21.97 -7.56
N TYR A 124 5.46 22.90 -7.05
CA TYR A 124 5.68 24.23 -7.60
C TYR A 124 7.05 24.29 -8.27
N GLY A 125 7.12 24.85 -9.48
CA GLY A 125 8.35 24.95 -10.24
C GLY A 125 9.19 26.18 -9.90
N SER A 126 10.28 26.35 -10.64
CA SER A 126 11.21 27.48 -10.49
C SER A 126 10.63 28.86 -10.83
N ASP A 127 9.47 28.90 -11.48
CA ASP A 127 8.69 30.13 -11.70
C ASP A 127 7.65 30.38 -10.60
N GLY A 128 7.59 29.52 -9.59
CA GLY A 128 6.65 29.57 -8.48
C GLY A 128 5.24 29.12 -8.87
N ALA A 129 4.97 28.66 -10.10
CA ALA A 129 3.65 28.17 -10.50
C ALA A 129 3.46 26.67 -10.19
N ILE A 130 2.22 26.24 -9.95
CA ILE A 130 1.90 24.81 -9.81
C ILE A 130 2.22 24.09 -11.12
N ARG A 131 3.14 23.12 -11.07
CA ARG A 131 3.50 22.25 -12.19
C ARG A 131 2.72 20.95 -12.17
N LEU A 132 2.51 20.39 -10.99
CA LEU A 132 1.84 19.11 -10.81
C LEU A 132 1.06 19.12 -9.50
N ALA A 133 -0.17 18.60 -9.54
CA ALA A 133 -0.85 18.14 -8.34
C ALA A 133 -1.23 16.68 -8.49
N ALA A 134 -1.02 15.89 -7.45
CA ALA A 134 -1.29 14.46 -7.47
C ALA A 134 -1.97 13.99 -6.18
N THR A 135 -2.90 13.05 -6.32
CA THR A 135 -3.43 12.33 -5.15
C THR A 135 -2.39 11.38 -4.57
N ARG A 136 -2.56 10.98 -3.31
CA ARG A 136 -1.70 9.95 -2.68
C ARG A 136 -1.63 8.63 -3.45
N GLY A 137 -2.76 8.13 -3.96
CA GLY A 137 -2.87 6.79 -4.53
C GLY A 137 -2.45 5.69 -3.53
N ASP A 138 -1.50 4.85 -3.93
CA ASP A 138 -0.94 3.78 -3.07
C ASP A 138 0.20 4.25 -2.15
N GLY A 139 0.60 5.52 -2.27
CA GLY A 139 1.69 6.14 -1.51
C GLY A 139 2.98 6.29 -2.33
N THR A 140 3.19 5.46 -3.35
CA THR A 140 4.32 5.59 -4.29
C THR A 140 3.85 6.18 -5.62
N ARG A 141 2.65 5.82 -6.08
CA ARG A 141 2.03 6.30 -7.32
C ARG A 141 0.70 6.96 -7.05
N GLY A 142 0.58 8.20 -7.52
CA GLY A 142 -0.61 9.04 -7.46
C GLY A 142 -1.41 9.07 -8.76
N GLU A 143 -2.40 9.96 -8.79
CA GLU A 143 -3.17 10.32 -9.99
C GLU A 143 -3.09 11.84 -10.16
N VAL A 144 -2.82 12.29 -11.37
CA VAL A 144 -2.69 13.72 -11.70
C VAL A 144 -4.05 14.41 -11.65
N ILE A 145 -4.11 15.50 -10.87
CA ILE A 145 -5.31 16.31 -10.58
C ILE A 145 -5.01 17.82 -10.64
N THR A 146 -3.95 18.22 -11.35
CA THR A 146 -3.45 19.60 -11.43
C THR A 146 -4.55 20.61 -11.77
N GLU A 147 -5.35 20.34 -12.80
CA GLU A 147 -6.40 21.27 -13.25
C GLU A 147 -7.57 21.39 -12.26
N ASN A 148 -7.92 20.31 -11.56
CA ASN A 148 -8.97 20.31 -10.53
C ASN A 148 -8.52 21.11 -9.30
N VAL A 149 -7.27 20.90 -8.89
CA VAL A 149 -6.66 21.60 -7.75
C VAL A 149 -6.59 23.10 -7.97
N LYS A 150 -6.31 23.56 -9.18
CA LYS A 150 -6.34 25.00 -9.55
C LYS A 150 -7.71 25.67 -9.35
N ARG A 151 -8.77 24.90 -9.11
CA ARG A 151 -10.13 25.42 -8.81
C ARG A 151 -10.41 25.56 -7.32
N ILE A 152 -9.49 25.14 -6.46
CA ILE A 152 -9.59 25.27 -5.00
C ILE A 152 -9.02 26.62 -4.59
N ALA A 153 -9.86 27.50 -4.05
CA ALA A 153 -9.47 28.88 -3.73
C ALA A 153 -8.36 28.97 -2.65
N ASP A 154 -8.31 27.99 -1.74
CA ASP A 154 -7.33 27.94 -0.64
C ASP A 154 -5.91 27.56 -1.12
N ILE A 155 -5.74 27.22 -2.41
CA ILE A 155 -4.46 26.81 -3.00
C ILE A 155 -3.92 27.95 -3.89
N PRO A 156 -2.80 28.59 -3.51
CA PRO A 156 -2.20 29.64 -4.32
C PRO A 156 -1.75 29.11 -5.69
N ALA A 157 -2.18 29.76 -6.78
CA ALA A 157 -1.74 29.35 -8.13
C ALA A 157 -0.24 29.60 -8.37
N ARG A 158 0.33 30.56 -7.63
CA ARG A 158 1.77 30.87 -7.62
C ARG A 158 2.25 31.17 -6.21
N LEU A 159 3.50 30.83 -5.93
CA LEU A 159 4.20 31.11 -4.68
C LEU A 159 5.37 32.06 -4.91
N ASP A 160 5.73 32.80 -3.86
CA ASP A 160 7.00 33.53 -3.75
C ASP A 160 8.12 32.60 -3.23
N ALA A 161 8.17 31.40 -3.79
CA ALA A 161 9.16 30.36 -3.52
C ALA A 161 9.23 29.43 -4.73
N LYS A 162 10.33 28.69 -4.83
CA LYS A 162 10.69 27.91 -6.01
C LYS A 162 10.96 26.47 -5.61
N ASP A 163 10.63 25.55 -6.51
CA ASP A 163 11.02 24.14 -6.43
C ASP A 163 10.62 23.48 -5.10
N LEU A 164 9.35 23.69 -4.72
CA LEU A 164 8.76 23.17 -3.48
C LEU A 164 7.69 22.13 -3.76
N GLU A 165 7.58 21.15 -2.86
CA GLU A 165 6.42 20.27 -2.77
C GLU A 165 5.64 20.55 -1.48
N VAL A 166 4.40 21.02 -1.61
CA VAL A 166 3.48 21.23 -0.50
C VAL A 166 2.53 20.05 -0.39
N ARG A 167 2.42 19.47 0.82
CA ARG A 167 1.48 18.38 1.10
C ARG A 167 0.38 18.87 2.02
N GLY A 168 -0.83 18.41 1.75
CA GLY A 168 -1.99 18.78 2.53
C GLY A 168 -3.19 17.88 2.29
N GLU A 169 -4.29 18.21 2.95
CA GLU A 169 -5.55 17.49 2.85
C GLU A 169 -6.58 18.37 2.15
N VAL A 170 -7.10 17.91 1.01
CA VAL A 170 -8.29 18.47 0.38
C VAL A 170 -9.50 17.93 1.12
N TYR A 171 -10.37 18.81 1.60
CA TYR A 171 -11.56 18.45 2.37
C TYR A 171 -12.77 19.28 1.96
N MET A 172 -13.95 18.87 2.43
CA MET A 172 -15.19 19.62 2.26
C MET A 172 -15.64 20.18 3.60
N ARG A 173 -15.93 21.49 3.63
CA ARG A 173 -16.53 22.14 4.81
C ARG A 173 -17.90 21.55 5.12
N LEU A 174 -18.20 21.32 6.40
CA LEU A 174 -19.47 20.72 6.83
C LEU A 174 -20.67 21.61 6.47
N SER A 175 -20.51 22.92 6.56
CA SER A 175 -21.48 23.94 6.14
C SER A 175 -21.86 23.83 4.67
N ILE A 176 -20.90 23.47 3.81
CA ILE A 176 -21.11 23.19 2.39
C ILE A 176 -21.75 21.81 2.22
N PHE A 177 -21.23 20.79 2.90
CA PHE A 177 -21.74 19.42 2.83
C PHE A 177 -23.23 19.33 3.21
N LYS A 178 -23.70 20.18 4.13
CA LYS A 178 -25.11 20.27 4.52
C LYS A 178 -26.07 20.45 3.33
N THR A 179 -25.62 21.10 2.26
CA THR A 179 -26.41 21.28 1.02
C THR A 179 -26.56 20.00 0.19
N TYR A 180 -25.79 18.96 0.52
CA TYR A 180 -25.75 17.65 -0.14
C TYR A 180 -26.27 16.51 0.77
N GLU A 181 -26.80 16.84 1.96
CA GLU A 181 -27.35 15.87 2.90
C GLU A 181 -28.40 14.95 2.22
N GLY A 182 -28.31 13.65 2.49
CA GLY A 182 -29.19 12.62 1.92
C GLY A 182 -28.78 12.11 0.52
N LYS A 183 -27.85 12.76 -0.18
CA LYS A 183 -27.32 12.27 -1.48
C LYS A 183 -26.00 11.53 -1.36
N TYR A 184 -25.20 11.86 -0.36
CA TYR A 184 -23.87 11.29 -0.15
C TYR A 184 -23.69 10.84 1.30
N ALA A 185 -22.91 9.79 1.49
CA ALA A 185 -22.75 9.14 2.79
C ALA A 185 -21.95 9.99 3.78
N ASN A 186 -20.86 10.64 3.33
CA ASN A 186 -20.02 11.50 4.17
C ASN A 186 -19.26 12.56 3.34
N PRO A 187 -18.78 13.64 3.99
CA PRO A 187 -17.95 14.69 3.38
C PRO A 187 -16.71 14.16 2.66
N ARG A 188 -15.98 13.20 3.24
CA ARG A 188 -14.75 12.63 2.65
C ARG A 188 -14.99 12.03 1.26
N ASN A 189 -16.03 11.21 1.12
CA ASN A 189 -16.40 10.56 -0.14
C ASN A 189 -16.86 11.57 -1.19
N LEU A 190 -17.60 12.59 -0.76
CA LEU A 190 -18.02 13.66 -1.66
C LEU A 190 -16.82 14.48 -2.13
N ALA A 191 -15.90 14.85 -1.24
CA ALA A 191 -14.65 15.50 -1.61
C ALA A 191 -13.85 14.65 -2.63
N ALA A 192 -13.85 13.32 -2.48
CA ALA A 192 -13.12 12.42 -3.38
C ALA A 192 -13.72 12.34 -4.77
N GLY A 193 -15.04 12.29 -4.87
CA GLY A 193 -15.72 12.43 -6.15
C GLY A 193 -15.51 13.81 -6.76
N ALA A 194 -15.62 14.87 -5.96
CA ALA A 194 -15.55 16.26 -6.40
C ALA A 194 -14.15 16.64 -6.92
N LEU A 195 -13.08 16.13 -6.30
CA LEU A 195 -11.71 16.40 -6.74
C LEU A 195 -11.36 15.66 -8.04
N LYS A 196 -12.05 14.55 -8.32
CA LYS A 196 -11.81 13.68 -9.48
C LYS A 196 -12.88 13.85 -10.57
N GLN A 197 -13.25 15.09 -10.86
CA GLN A 197 -14.12 15.39 -12.00
C GLN A 197 -13.30 15.46 -13.29
N LYS A 198 -13.78 14.81 -14.36
CA LYS A 198 -13.17 14.93 -15.70
C LYS A 198 -13.19 16.36 -16.24
N ASP A 199 -14.22 17.11 -15.87
CA ASP A 199 -14.34 18.54 -16.15
C ASP A 199 -13.92 19.31 -14.89
N PRO A 200 -12.75 19.98 -14.90
CA PRO A 200 -12.25 20.70 -13.74
C PRO A 200 -13.20 21.81 -13.28
N ALA A 201 -13.99 22.41 -14.17
CA ALA A 201 -14.92 23.49 -13.80
C ALA A 201 -15.92 23.00 -12.73
N LYS A 202 -16.38 21.75 -12.86
CA LYS A 202 -17.30 21.12 -11.88
C LYS A 202 -16.67 20.95 -10.51
N THR A 203 -15.35 20.76 -10.41
CA THR A 203 -14.68 20.70 -9.10
C THR A 203 -14.85 22.02 -8.34
N GLY A 204 -14.82 23.15 -9.03
CA GLY A 204 -15.04 24.47 -8.44
C GLY A 204 -16.42 24.62 -7.78
N ASP A 205 -17.45 24.00 -8.34
CA ASP A 205 -18.83 24.07 -7.82
C ASP A 205 -18.97 23.42 -6.42
N TYR A 206 -18.13 22.45 -6.10
CA TYR A 206 -18.13 21.78 -4.81
C TYR A 206 -17.45 22.58 -3.70
N ARG A 207 -16.78 23.70 -4.03
CA ARG A 207 -16.13 24.61 -3.08
C ARG A 207 -15.24 23.87 -2.07
N LEU A 208 -14.42 22.94 -2.58
CA LEU A 208 -13.44 22.22 -1.78
C LEU A 208 -12.47 23.20 -1.11
N SER A 209 -11.92 22.76 0.02
CA SER A 209 -10.99 23.53 0.86
C SER A 209 -9.71 22.74 1.08
N PHE A 210 -8.64 23.41 1.49
CA PHE A 210 -7.33 22.77 1.63
C PHE A 210 -6.61 23.24 2.89
N PHE A 211 -6.15 22.28 3.68
CA PHE A 211 -5.18 22.52 4.76
C PHE A 211 -3.81 22.00 4.36
N ALA A 212 -2.78 22.84 4.42
CA ALA A 212 -1.40 22.40 4.26
C ALA A 212 -0.87 21.81 5.58
N TYR A 213 -0.08 20.74 5.51
CA TYR A 213 0.49 20.11 6.70
C TYR A 213 1.98 19.74 6.63
N ASP A 214 2.61 19.90 5.46
CA ASP A 214 4.05 19.65 5.29
C ASP A 214 4.56 20.34 4.03
N VAL A 215 5.88 20.57 3.99
CA VAL A 215 6.58 21.19 2.87
C VAL A 215 7.94 20.53 2.71
N LEU A 216 8.26 20.15 1.47
CA LEU A 216 9.53 19.56 1.07
C LEU A 216 10.27 20.52 0.15
N GLY A 217 11.59 20.34 0.02
CA GLY A 217 12.46 21.27 -0.70
C GLY A 217 12.96 22.45 0.16
N THR A 218 12.88 22.32 1.48
CA THR A 218 13.34 23.35 2.45
C THR A 218 14.30 22.77 3.47
N GLU A 219 15.20 23.59 4.02
CA GLU A 219 16.13 23.22 5.09
C GLU A 219 15.62 23.59 6.50
N LEU A 220 14.30 23.66 6.69
CA LEU A 220 13.68 24.00 7.97
C LEU A 220 13.97 22.93 9.03
N SER A 221 14.19 23.35 10.26
CA SER A 221 14.66 22.48 11.34
C SER A 221 13.53 21.91 12.20
N THR A 222 12.35 22.53 12.17
CA THR A 222 11.20 22.12 12.98
C THR A 222 9.87 22.07 12.23
N GLU A 223 8.94 21.25 12.70
CA GLU A 223 7.56 21.21 12.18
C GLU A 223 6.86 22.57 12.35
N LEU A 224 7.06 23.26 13.47
CA LEU A 224 6.46 24.58 13.71
C LEU A 224 6.93 25.61 12.67
N GLU A 225 8.23 25.63 12.36
CA GLU A 225 8.77 26.48 11.28
C GLU A 225 8.16 26.16 9.92
N LYS A 226 7.91 24.87 9.62
CA LYS A 226 7.20 24.49 8.37
C LYS A 226 5.79 25.06 8.31
N PHE A 227 5.04 25.01 9.41
CA PHE A 227 3.68 25.59 9.45
C PHE A 227 3.70 27.11 9.29
N GLU A 228 4.64 27.80 9.93
CA GLU A 228 4.85 29.25 9.77
C GLU A 228 5.24 29.61 8.33
N TYR A 229 6.12 28.81 7.71
CA TYR A 229 6.53 28.99 6.32
C TYR A 229 5.36 28.74 5.35
N LEU A 230 4.56 27.70 5.55
CA LEU A 230 3.36 27.46 4.76
C LEU A 230 2.37 28.64 4.83
N ALA A 231 2.21 29.24 6.03
CA ALA A 231 1.37 30.42 6.20
C ALA A 231 1.93 31.64 5.45
N SER A 232 3.26 31.86 5.48
CA SER A 232 3.89 32.98 4.76
C SER A 232 3.77 32.84 3.23
N LEU A 233 3.65 31.61 2.74
CA LEU A 233 3.38 31.28 1.33
C LEU A 233 1.90 31.43 0.91
N GLY A 234 1.02 31.83 1.83
CA GLY A 234 -0.40 32.07 1.54
C GLY A 234 -1.30 30.84 1.64
N PHE A 235 -0.79 29.72 2.16
CA PHE A 235 -1.65 28.58 2.52
C PHE A 235 -2.32 28.81 3.88
N THR A 236 -3.41 28.08 4.12
CA THR A 236 -3.92 27.87 5.47
C THR A 236 -3.31 26.57 6.02
N PRO A 237 -2.37 26.61 6.99
CA PRO A 237 -1.87 25.40 7.60
C PRO A 237 -2.92 24.78 8.52
N VAL A 238 -2.85 23.46 8.72
CA VAL A 238 -3.68 22.79 9.73
C VAL A 238 -3.42 23.39 11.12
N PRO A 239 -4.44 23.62 11.96
CA PRO A 239 -4.22 24.16 13.31
C PRO A 239 -3.30 23.27 14.14
N THR A 240 -2.23 23.84 14.70
CA THR A 240 -1.21 23.07 15.41
C THR A 240 -0.95 23.59 16.82
N ARG A 241 -0.45 22.71 17.69
CA ARG A 241 -0.02 23.06 19.05
C ARG A 241 1.28 22.33 19.40
N ARG A 242 2.23 23.06 20.00
CA ARG A 242 3.41 22.49 20.66
C ARG A 242 3.01 21.84 21.98
N LEU A 243 3.46 20.60 22.21
CA LEU A 243 3.02 19.76 23.31
C LEU A 243 4.20 19.05 23.99
N GLU A 244 4.25 19.19 25.32
CA GLU A 244 5.04 18.32 26.18
C GLU A 244 4.33 16.98 26.38
N ARG A 245 5.06 15.98 26.90
CA ARG A 245 4.56 14.60 27.07
C ARG A 245 3.24 14.51 27.83
N ASP A 246 3.12 15.23 28.94
CA ASP A 246 1.95 15.24 29.83
C ASP A 246 0.75 16.02 29.26
N GLN A 247 0.97 16.77 28.17
CA GLN A 247 -0.07 17.57 27.51
C GLN A 247 -0.76 16.83 26.38
N LEU A 248 -0.23 15.70 25.91
CA LEU A 248 -0.76 14.96 24.75
C LEU A 248 -2.23 14.55 24.95
N GLN A 249 -2.54 13.92 26.09
CA GLN A 249 -3.87 13.45 26.38
C GLN A 249 -4.86 14.61 26.58
N THR A 250 -4.46 15.66 27.29
CA THR A 250 -5.28 16.86 27.49
C THR A 250 -5.58 17.56 26.16
N HIS A 251 -4.59 17.63 25.26
CA HIS A 251 -4.80 18.18 23.93
C HIS A 251 -5.77 17.31 23.12
N TYR A 252 -5.59 15.99 23.10
CA TYR A 252 -6.53 15.07 22.46
C TYR A 252 -7.97 15.27 22.94
N GLN A 253 -8.18 15.34 24.26
CA GLN A 253 -9.49 15.60 24.86
C GLN A 253 -10.06 16.96 24.45
N SER A 254 -9.23 18.01 24.35
CA SER A 254 -9.66 19.33 23.89
C SER A 254 -10.12 19.33 22.43
N VAL A 255 -9.45 18.55 21.56
CA VAL A 255 -9.84 18.39 20.16
C VAL A 255 -11.14 17.59 20.06
N VAL A 256 -11.29 16.53 20.85
CA VAL A 256 -12.56 15.77 20.95
C VAL A 256 -13.72 16.67 21.37
N ALA A 257 -13.53 17.50 22.40
CA ALA A 257 -14.57 18.37 22.94
C ALA A 257 -15.02 19.45 21.95
N THR A 258 -14.10 19.98 21.15
CA THR A 258 -14.37 21.05 20.17
C THR A 258 -14.64 20.54 18.76
N ARG A 259 -14.63 19.20 18.57
CA ARG A 259 -14.79 18.53 17.25
C ARG A 259 -16.02 19.02 16.50
N PHE A 260 -17.17 19.10 17.18
CA PHE A 260 -18.45 19.46 16.57
C PHE A 260 -18.63 20.96 16.32
N ASP A 261 -17.74 21.79 16.86
CA ASP A 261 -17.72 23.23 16.63
C ASP A 261 -16.92 23.60 15.37
N GLN A 262 -16.16 22.65 14.82
CA GLN A 262 -15.36 22.86 13.62
C GLN A 262 -16.19 22.66 12.35
N ASP A 263 -15.91 23.46 11.32
CA ASP A 263 -16.57 23.35 10.02
C ASP A 263 -15.91 22.29 9.11
N PHE A 264 -15.25 21.30 9.67
CA PHE A 264 -14.57 20.23 8.94
C PHE A 264 -14.62 18.92 9.72
N GLU A 265 -14.68 17.80 8.99
CA GLU A 265 -14.64 16.48 9.60
C GLU A 265 -13.21 16.12 10.00
N MET A 266 -13.08 15.51 11.17
CA MET A 266 -11.81 15.00 11.69
C MET A 266 -12.03 13.65 12.36
N ASP A 267 -10.99 12.82 12.33
CA ASP A 267 -11.08 11.41 12.72
C ASP A 267 -10.03 11.02 13.79
N GLY A 268 -9.38 12.01 14.40
CA GLY A 268 -8.37 11.85 15.44
C GLY A 268 -7.48 13.09 15.60
N VAL A 269 -6.33 12.91 16.25
CA VAL A 269 -5.23 13.87 16.34
C VAL A 269 -3.98 13.22 15.76
N VAL A 270 -3.23 13.96 14.94
CA VAL A 270 -1.88 13.56 14.50
C VAL A 270 -0.87 14.20 15.44
N PHE A 271 -0.02 13.38 16.04
CA PHE A 271 1.18 13.85 16.73
C PHE A 271 2.40 13.58 15.86
N ARG A 272 3.32 14.55 15.83
CA ARG A 272 4.64 14.43 15.20
C ARG A 272 5.71 14.90 16.17
N THR A 273 6.91 14.34 16.09
CA THR A 273 8.06 15.00 16.74
C THR A 273 8.34 16.34 16.06
N ASN A 274 8.58 17.37 16.85
CA ASN A 274 8.83 18.72 16.33
C ASN A 274 10.16 18.82 15.57
N GLN A 275 11.20 18.10 15.99
CA GLN A 275 12.55 18.25 15.44
C GLN A 275 12.70 17.42 14.16
N VAL A 276 13.06 18.05 13.05
CA VAL A 276 13.30 17.36 11.77
C VAL A 276 14.48 16.38 11.88
N SER A 277 15.50 16.69 12.68
CA SER A 277 16.60 15.77 12.95
C SER A 277 16.14 14.46 13.61
N GLU A 278 15.15 14.53 14.50
CA GLU A 278 14.55 13.34 15.12
C GLU A 278 13.70 12.55 14.13
N GLN A 279 13.03 13.23 13.18
CA GLN A 279 12.31 12.56 12.09
C GLN A 279 13.26 11.74 11.22
N VAL A 280 14.41 12.30 10.87
CA VAL A 280 15.46 11.60 10.11
C VAL A 280 16.02 10.42 10.91
N ARG A 281 16.33 10.62 12.21
CA ARG A 281 16.86 9.56 13.08
C ARG A 281 15.89 8.39 13.25
N LEU A 282 14.61 8.67 13.46
CA LEU A 282 13.58 7.65 13.59
C LEU A 282 13.26 6.97 12.26
N GLY A 283 13.31 7.73 11.16
CA GLY A 283 13.06 7.21 9.82
C GLY A 283 11.63 6.71 9.60
N VAL A 284 11.48 5.87 8.58
CA VAL A 284 10.18 5.36 8.12
C VAL A 284 10.19 3.83 7.99
N THR A 285 9.01 3.22 8.06
CA THR A 285 8.80 1.83 7.66
C THR A 285 8.29 1.78 6.22
N ALA A 286 8.07 0.58 5.68
CA ALA A 286 7.42 0.42 4.36
C ALA A 286 6.00 1.02 4.29
N HIS A 287 5.34 1.27 5.43
CA HIS A 287 3.94 1.72 5.47
C HIS A 287 3.75 3.09 6.13
N HIS A 288 4.57 3.44 7.13
CA HIS A 288 4.37 4.64 7.95
C HIS A 288 5.66 5.25 8.51
N PRO A 289 5.72 6.57 8.74
CA PRO A 289 6.82 7.22 9.45
C PRO A 289 6.79 6.86 10.94
N ARG A 290 7.96 6.61 11.54
CA ARG A 290 8.06 6.33 12.99
C ARG A 290 7.93 7.59 13.85
N PHE A 291 8.20 8.74 13.24
CA PHE A 291 8.18 10.05 13.87
C PHE A 291 6.80 10.72 13.94
N ALA A 292 5.74 10.02 13.51
CA ALA A 292 4.38 10.52 13.57
C ALA A 292 3.38 9.40 13.88
N ILE A 293 2.36 9.71 14.67
CA ILE A 293 1.30 8.77 15.05
C ILE A 293 -0.07 9.43 14.97
N ALA A 294 -1.08 8.70 14.51
CA ALA A 294 -2.48 9.12 14.52
C ALA A 294 -3.18 8.54 15.75
N TYR A 295 -3.45 9.38 16.75
CA TYR A 295 -4.32 9.02 17.86
C TYR A 295 -5.78 9.16 17.43
N LYS A 296 -6.37 8.04 17.03
CA LYS A 296 -7.71 8.00 16.45
C LYS A 296 -8.75 8.24 17.54
N PHE A 297 -9.83 8.92 17.18
CA PHE A 297 -11.00 8.90 18.03
C PHE A 297 -11.42 7.45 18.25
N GLN A 298 -11.67 7.10 19.51
CA GLN A 298 -12.44 5.92 19.82
C GLN A 298 -13.75 6.06 19.06
N GLY A 299 -13.98 5.14 18.12
CA GLY A 299 -15.12 5.24 17.21
C GLY A 299 -16.39 5.48 18.01
N GLU A 300 -17.29 6.31 17.49
CA GLU A 300 -18.60 6.46 18.10
C GLU A 300 -19.19 5.07 18.25
N SER A 301 -19.34 4.64 19.51
CA SER A 301 -20.03 3.42 19.84
C SER A 301 -21.49 3.75 19.98
N GLY A 302 -22.34 2.99 19.31
CA GLY A 302 -23.78 3.12 19.37
C GLY A 302 -24.42 1.78 19.68
N ALA A 303 -25.53 1.83 20.39
CA ALA A 303 -26.34 0.65 20.64
C ALA A 303 -27.24 0.39 19.42
N SER A 304 -27.33 -0.87 19.00
CA SER A 304 -28.34 -1.30 18.01
C SER A 304 -28.83 -2.70 18.32
N ARG A 305 -30.07 -3.00 17.93
CA ARG A 305 -30.70 -4.30 18.15
C ARG A 305 -30.33 -5.28 17.03
N LEU A 306 -29.95 -6.49 17.41
CA LEU A 306 -29.77 -7.59 16.48
C LEU A 306 -31.12 -8.03 15.90
N VAL A 307 -31.27 -7.92 14.60
CA VAL A 307 -32.45 -8.39 13.87
C VAL A 307 -32.28 -9.86 13.51
N ASP A 308 -31.15 -10.20 12.87
CA ASP A 308 -30.90 -11.55 12.35
C ASP A 308 -29.40 -11.81 12.16
N VAL A 309 -29.01 -13.06 11.90
CA VAL A 309 -27.64 -13.43 11.51
C VAL A 309 -27.66 -14.03 10.10
N LEU A 310 -27.09 -13.29 9.16
CA LEU A 310 -26.88 -13.76 7.79
C LEU A 310 -25.62 -14.62 7.72
N TRP A 311 -25.73 -15.80 7.12
CA TRP A 311 -24.62 -16.72 6.92
C TRP A 311 -24.06 -16.61 5.50
N SER A 312 -22.95 -15.87 5.37
CA SER A 312 -22.36 -15.56 4.06
C SER A 312 -21.27 -16.57 3.69
N VAL A 313 -21.44 -17.27 2.57
CA VAL A 313 -20.44 -18.20 2.05
C VAL A 313 -19.37 -17.45 1.26
N SER A 314 -18.10 -17.68 1.57
CA SER A 314 -16.95 -17.07 0.90
C SER A 314 -16.45 -17.92 -0.29
N ARG A 315 -15.49 -17.38 -1.04
CA ARG A 315 -14.80 -18.11 -2.13
C ARG A 315 -14.13 -19.41 -1.67
N THR A 316 -13.70 -19.50 -0.41
CA THR A 316 -13.06 -20.70 0.16
C THR A 316 -14.07 -21.67 0.78
N GLY A 317 -15.36 -21.39 0.62
CA GLY A 317 -16.44 -22.14 1.25
C GLY A 317 -16.64 -21.82 2.73
N ALA A 318 -15.83 -20.95 3.35
CA ALA A 318 -16.05 -20.51 4.72
C ALA A 318 -17.39 -19.76 4.83
N ILE A 319 -18.21 -20.15 5.79
CA ILE A 319 -19.54 -19.59 6.05
C ILE A 319 -19.41 -18.65 7.25
N ASN A 320 -19.34 -17.36 6.94
CA ASN A 320 -19.08 -16.32 7.92
C ASN A 320 -20.40 -15.72 8.44
N PRO A 321 -20.57 -15.61 9.77
CA PRO A 321 -21.74 -14.97 10.35
C PRO A 321 -21.65 -13.44 10.24
N VAL A 322 -22.74 -12.83 9.81
CA VAL A 322 -22.90 -11.38 9.67
C VAL A 322 -24.15 -10.95 10.44
N ALA A 323 -23.96 -10.15 11.49
CA ALA A 323 -25.08 -9.55 12.22
C ALA A 323 -25.82 -8.58 11.30
N ILE A 324 -27.13 -8.76 11.19
CA ILE A 324 -28.07 -7.78 10.64
C ILE A 324 -28.66 -7.02 11.82
N VAL A 325 -28.50 -5.71 11.83
CA VAL A 325 -28.91 -4.87 12.97
C VAL A 325 -29.87 -3.79 12.50
N GLU A 326 -30.65 -3.24 13.44
CA GLU A 326 -31.42 -2.04 13.18
C GLU A 326 -30.47 -0.89 12.74
N PRO A 327 -30.86 -0.03 11.79
CA PRO A 327 -30.00 1.03 11.30
C PRO A 327 -29.49 1.92 12.43
N VAL A 328 -28.16 1.96 12.61
CA VAL A 328 -27.50 2.81 13.63
C VAL A 328 -26.47 3.71 12.97
N PHE A 329 -26.45 4.99 13.33
CA PHE A 329 -25.48 5.94 12.79
C PHE A 329 -24.21 5.90 13.63
N LEU A 330 -23.10 5.47 13.03
CA LEU A 330 -21.79 5.34 13.69
C LEU A 330 -20.73 6.02 12.84
N SER A 331 -20.05 7.02 13.40
CA SER A 331 -18.88 7.66 12.76
C SER A 331 -19.18 8.09 11.31
N GLY A 332 -20.27 8.83 11.09
CA GLY A 332 -20.60 9.38 9.77
C GLY A 332 -21.23 8.40 8.77
N ALA A 333 -21.64 7.20 9.18
CA ALA A 333 -22.37 6.28 8.30
C ALA A 333 -23.44 5.48 9.03
N THR A 334 -24.54 5.20 8.33
CA THR A 334 -25.56 4.24 8.79
C THR A 334 -25.05 2.81 8.61
N VAL A 335 -24.95 2.09 9.72
CA VAL A 335 -24.57 0.68 9.78
C VAL A 335 -25.84 -0.16 9.92
N THR A 336 -25.99 -1.14 9.03
CA THR A 336 -27.06 -2.15 9.08
C THR A 336 -26.52 -3.58 9.16
N LYS A 337 -25.20 -3.74 9.03
CA LYS A 337 -24.50 -5.02 9.06
C LYS A 337 -23.17 -4.93 9.79
N ALA A 338 -22.80 -5.96 10.54
CA ALA A 338 -21.47 -6.08 11.14
C ALA A 338 -20.96 -7.52 11.09
N SER A 339 -19.64 -7.67 10.90
CA SER A 339 -19.00 -8.99 10.95
C SER A 339 -19.04 -9.53 12.38
N LEU A 340 -19.49 -10.78 12.53
CA LEU A 340 -19.33 -11.54 13.77
C LEU A 340 -18.05 -12.39 13.75
N HIS A 341 -17.24 -12.31 12.68
CA HIS A 341 -15.96 -12.99 12.48
C HIS A 341 -16.01 -14.53 12.47
N ASN A 342 -16.46 -15.16 13.54
CA ASN A 342 -16.47 -16.62 13.72
C ASN A 342 -17.51 -17.04 14.78
N LEU A 343 -17.69 -18.35 14.94
CA LEU A 343 -18.63 -18.92 15.92
C LEU A 343 -18.21 -18.62 17.37
N ALA A 344 -16.91 -18.58 17.66
CA ALA A 344 -16.42 -18.28 18.99
C ALA A 344 -16.81 -16.88 19.49
N LEU A 345 -16.94 -15.89 18.60
CA LEU A 345 -17.44 -14.57 19.00
C LEU A 345 -18.93 -14.62 19.36
N ILE A 346 -19.74 -15.36 18.59
CA ILE A 346 -21.18 -15.55 18.89
C ILE A 346 -21.33 -16.22 20.27
N GLU A 347 -20.59 -17.31 20.48
CA GLU A 347 -20.59 -18.10 21.71
C GLU A 347 -20.04 -17.29 22.90
N GLY A 348 -18.92 -16.60 22.71
CA GLY A 348 -18.25 -15.80 23.74
C GLY A 348 -19.02 -14.56 24.17
N LEU A 349 -19.78 -13.94 23.25
CA LEU A 349 -20.69 -12.84 23.58
C LEU A 349 -22.04 -13.31 24.14
N GLY A 350 -22.33 -14.62 24.10
CA GLY A 350 -23.65 -15.15 24.45
C GLY A 350 -24.76 -14.54 23.58
N LEU A 351 -24.47 -14.34 22.30
CA LEU A 351 -25.34 -13.60 21.39
C LEU A 351 -26.66 -14.35 21.19
N LYS A 352 -27.77 -13.62 21.23
CA LYS A 352 -29.13 -14.11 20.99
C LYS A 352 -29.84 -13.20 19.99
N HIS A 353 -30.87 -13.72 19.32
CA HIS A 353 -31.73 -12.87 18.52
C HIS A 353 -32.27 -11.73 19.39
N HIS A 354 -32.42 -10.53 18.81
CA HIS A 354 -32.90 -9.35 19.53
C HIS A 354 -32.00 -8.82 20.66
N SER A 355 -30.77 -9.32 20.82
CA SER A 355 -29.79 -8.70 21.73
C SER A 355 -29.53 -7.24 21.35
N THR A 356 -29.42 -6.37 22.36
CA THR A 356 -28.93 -5.00 22.18
C THR A 356 -27.40 -5.02 22.18
N LEU A 357 -26.80 -4.64 21.07
CA LEU A 357 -25.37 -4.72 20.82
C LEU A 357 -24.72 -3.35 20.97
N LEU A 358 -23.59 -3.30 21.66
CA LEU A 358 -22.67 -2.16 21.55
C LEU A 358 -21.84 -2.35 20.28
N MET A 359 -21.96 -1.40 19.35
CA MET A 359 -21.30 -1.46 18.06
C MET A 359 -20.39 -0.27 17.86
N SER A 360 -19.24 -0.49 17.25
CA SER A 360 -18.30 0.56 16.88
C SER A 360 -17.92 0.44 15.41
N ARG A 361 -17.28 1.47 14.85
CA ARG A 361 -16.56 1.36 13.58
C ARG A 361 -15.06 1.43 13.83
N ARG A 362 -14.41 0.26 13.82
CA ARG A 362 -12.96 0.16 14.00
C ARG A 362 -12.25 0.89 12.86
N GLY A 363 -11.35 1.79 13.24
CA GLY A 363 -10.66 2.69 12.31
C GLY A 363 -11.59 3.62 11.53
N GLY A 364 -12.84 3.83 11.99
CA GLY A 364 -13.86 4.63 11.31
C GLY A 364 -14.48 3.98 10.07
N VAL A 365 -14.14 2.73 9.76
CA VAL A 365 -14.56 2.07 8.51
C VAL A 365 -15.36 0.81 8.77
N ILE A 366 -14.82 -0.13 9.53
CA ILE A 366 -15.33 -1.51 9.63
C ILE A 366 -16.25 -1.64 10.84
N PRO A 367 -17.56 -1.89 10.65
CA PRO A 367 -18.46 -2.14 11.77
C PRO A 367 -18.05 -3.38 12.55
N HIS A 368 -18.08 -3.26 13.87
CA HIS A 368 -17.73 -4.33 14.79
C HIS A 368 -18.69 -4.36 15.98
N VAL A 369 -18.99 -5.56 16.46
CA VAL A 369 -19.76 -5.79 17.69
C VAL A 369 -18.77 -5.89 18.84
N GLU A 370 -18.78 -4.91 19.74
CA GLU A 370 -17.87 -4.87 20.90
C GLU A 370 -18.39 -5.74 22.04
N SER A 371 -19.69 -5.63 22.35
CA SER A 371 -20.32 -6.37 23.44
C SER A 371 -21.84 -6.46 23.29
N VAL A 372 -22.45 -7.33 24.10
CA VAL A 372 -23.90 -7.36 24.31
C VAL A 372 -24.21 -6.51 25.54
N LEU A 373 -25.01 -5.46 25.35
CA LEU A 373 -25.49 -4.59 26.44
C LEU A 373 -26.66 -5.23 27.17
N GLU A 374 -27.59 -5.79 26.39
CA GLU A 374 -28.77 -6.48 26.90
C GLU A 374 -28.95 -7.77 26.10
N ALA A 375 -29.09 -8.89 26.81
CA ALA A 375 -29.33 -10.17 26.19
C ALA A 375 -30.75 -10.21 25.60
N GLY A 376 -30.86 -10.68 24.36
CA GLY A 376 -32.14 -10.90 23.71
C GLY A 376 -32.74 -12.28 24.01
N GLU A 377 -33.68 -12.69 23.17
CA GLU A 377 -34.41 -13.95 23.26
C GLU A 377 -34.23 -14.78 21.99
N GLY A 378 -34.15 -16.11 22.12
CA GLY A 378 -33.93 -17.02 21.01
C GLY A 378 -32.45 -17.22 20.67
N ASP A 379 -32.01 -18.48 20.65
CA ASP A 379 -30.63 -18.81 20.35
C ASP A 379 -30.32 -18.66 18.86
N ILE A 380 -29.09 -18.26 18.52
CA ILE A 380 -28.64 -18.19 17.13
C ILE A 380 -28.48 -19.61 16.58
N VAL A 381 -29.30 -19.97 15.59
CA VAL A 381 -29.25 -21.29 14.95
C VAL A 381 -28.19 -21.30 13.85
N TYR A 382 -27.28 -22.28 13.92
CA TYR A 382 -26.25 -22.47 12.92
C TYR A 382 -26.80 -23.24 11.72
N PRO A 383 -26.43 -22.87 10.48
CA PRO A 383 -26.96 -23.53 9.30
C PRO A 383 -26.44 -24.97 9.21
N GLU A 384 -27.35 -25.95 9.29
CA GLU A 384 -27.01 -27.36 9.11
C GLU A 384 -26.64 -27.68 7.66
N LEU A 385 -27.22 -26.96 6.69
CA LEU A 385 -26.91 -27.05 5.27
C LEU A 385 -26.26 -25.77 4.78
N CYS A 386 -25.42 -25.85 3.73
CA CYS A 386 -24.81 -24.65 3.16
C CYS A 386 -25.90 -23.64 2.70
N PRO A 387 -25.88 -22.39 3.19
CA PRO A 387 -26.94 -21.41 2.89
C PRO A 387 -26.89 -20.90 1.43
N SER A 388 -25.81 -21.19 0.70
CA SER A 388 -25.69 -20.85 -0.72
C SER A 388 -26.22 -21.96 -1.63
N CYS A 389 -25.75 -23.19 -1.46
CA CYS A 389 -26.05 -24.28 -2.40
C CYS A 389 -26.99 -25.36 -1.89
N GLY A 390 -27.25 -25.42 -0.57
CA GLY A 390 -28.03 -26.49 0.05
C GLY A 390 -27.41 -27.90 -0.03
N ASN A 391 -26.26 -28.04 -0.70
CA ASN A 391 -25.64 -29.34 -0.99
C ASN A 391 -24.83 -29.84 0.21
N GLY A 392 -25.46 -30.67 1.04
CA GLY A 392 -24.82 -31.42 2.12
C GLY A 392 -24.65 -30.66 3.44
N PRO A 393 -24.35 -31.39 4.54
CA PRO A 393 -24.22 -30.81 5.86
C PRO A 393 -22.98 -29.90 5.95
N THR A 394 -23.11 -28.76 6.62
CA THR A 394 -21.97 -27.88 6.90
C THR A 394 -20.96 -28.59 7.79
N VAL A 395 -19.68 -28.27 7.58
CA VAL A 395 -18.58 -28.86 8.35
C VAL A 395 -17.98 -27.78 9.25
N ARG A 396 -18.05 -27.95 10.56
CA ARG A 396 -17.34 -27.09 11.51
C ARG A 396 -15.86 -27.49 11.57
N ARG A 397 -14.96 -26.54 11.31
CA ARG A 397 -13.51 -26.67 11.53
C ARG A 397 -13.09 -25.53 12.46
N ASN A 398 -12.70 -25.86 13.69
CA ASN A 398 -12.50 -24.87 14.76
C ASN A 398 -13.78 -24.01 14.95
N ASP A 399 -13.65 -22.70 14.82
CA ASP A 399 -14.73 -21.74 15.01
C ASP A 399 -15.37 -21.27 13.71
N VAL A 400 -15.17 -21.98 12.60
CA VAL A 400 -15.68 -21.60 11.28
C VAL A 400 -16.45 -22.77 10.66
N LEU A 401 -17.63 -22.47 10.11
CA LEU A 401 -18.41 -23.41 9.31
C LEU A 401 -17.94 -23.38 7.86
N PHE A 402 -17.98 -24.52 7.19
CA PHE A 402 -17.59 -24.64 5.78
C PHE A 402 -18.67 -25.33 4.96
N CYS A 403 -18.84 -24.84 3.73
CA CYS A 403 -19.53 -25.55 2.67
C CYS A 403 -18.75 -26.82 2.31
N PRO A 404 -19.39 -28.00 2.30
CA PRO A 404 -18.69 -29.26 2.07
C PRO A 404 -18.25 -29.43 0.61
N ASP A 405 -18.96 -28.82 -0.34
CA ASP A 405 -18.63 -28.86 -1.77
C ASP A 405 -18.59 -27.44 -2.36
N GLN A 406 -17.38 -26.93 -2.56
CA GLN A 406 -17.14 -25.60 -3.12
C GLN A 406 -17.30 -25.58 -4.65
N THR A 407 -17.15 -26.72 -5.32
CA THR A 407 -17.23 -26.81 -6.78
C THR A 407 -18.66 -26.63 -7.28
N ARG A 408 -19.63 -27.06 -6.48
CA ARG A 408 -21.08 -26.91 -6.74
C ARG A 408 -21.72 -25.76 -5.96
N CYS A 409 -20.93 -24.94 -5.29
CA CYS A 409 -21.44 -23.82 -4.51
C CYS A 409 -21.39 -22.53 -5.33
N LEU A 410 -22.57 -21.99 -5.68
CA LEU A 410 -22.70 -20.77 -6.47
C LEU A 410 -21.85 -19.63 -5.93
N GLN A 411 -22.00 -19.27 -4.64
CA GLN A 411 -21.23 -18.18 -4.04
C GLN A 411 -19.71 -18.44 -4.02
N ALA A 412 -19.29 -19.70 -3.87
CA ALA A 412 -17.87 -20.03 -3.94
C ALA A 412 -17.32 -19.87 -5.37
N GLN A 413 -18.09 -20.30 -6.38
CA GLN A 413 -17.72 -20.14 -7.79
C GLN A 413 -17.69 -18.68 -8.23
N LEU A 414 -18.71 -17.89 -7.89
CA LEU A 414 -18.72 -16.44 -8.16
C LEU A 414 -17.57 -15.73 -7.46
N GLY A 415 -17.28 -16.10 -6.20
CA GLY A 415 -16.14 -15.58 -5.45
C GLY A 415 -14.79 -15.94 -6.07
N LEU A 416 -14.65 -17.15 -6.62
CA LEU A 416 -13.47 -17.61 -7.36
C LEU A 416 -13.25 -16.77 -8.63
N LEU A 417 -14.28 -16.61 -9.46
CA LEU A 417 -14.20 -15.82 -10.69
C LEU A 417 -13.91 -14.35 -10.40
N LYS A 418 -14.54 -13.78 -9.36
CA LYS A 418 -14.26 -12.40 -8.92
C LYS A 418 -12.82 -12.25 -8.43
N HIS A 419 -12.33 -13.19 -7.64
CA HIS A 419 -10.94 -13.18 -7.18
C HIS A 419 -9.96 -13.28 -8.34
N PHE A 420 -10.25 -14.09 -9.35
CA PHE A 420 -9.42 -14.21 -10.54
C PHE A 420 -9.25 -12.88 -11.27
N VAL A 421 -10.36 -12.20 -11.62
CA VAL A 421 -10.29 -10.90 -12.33
C VAL A 421 -9.59 -9.81 -11.51
N ASP A 422 -9.78 -9.81 -10.19
CA ASP A 422 -9.05 -8.91 -9.28
C ASP A 422 -7.57 -9.28 -9.17
N ALA A 423 -7.24 -10.56 -9.33
CA ALA A 423 -5.88 -11.05 -9.22
C ALA A 423 -5.00 -10.62 -10.39
N ILE A 424 -5.59 -10.53 -11.57
CA ILE A 424 -4.91 -10.09 -12.79
C ILE A 424 -5.12 -8.60 -13.09
N ASP A 425 -5.70 -7.84 -12.15
CA ASP A 425 -6.05 -6.42 -12.30
C ASP A 425 -6.87 -6.14 -13.59
N CYS A 426 -7.88 -6.99 -13.85
CA CYS A 426 -8.80 -6.82 -14.97
C CYS A 426 -10.02 -6.01 -14.55
N LYS A 427 -10.21 -4.86 -15.18
CA LYS A 427 -11.28 -3.90 -14.83
C LYS A 427 -12.59 -4.22 -15.55
N GLY A 428 -13.71 -3.86 -14.93
CA GLY A 428 -15.03 -3.90 -15.54
C GLY A 428 -15.88 -5.12 -15.19
N PHE A 429 -15.27 -6.20 -14.69
CA PHE A 429 -15.98 -7.40 -14.22
C PHE A 429 -16.45 -7.24 -12.76
N GLY A 430 -17.52 -6.46 -12.58
CA GLY A 430 -18.17 -6.31 -11.28
C GLY A 430 -18.99 -7.54 -10.86
N PRO A 431 -19.36 -7.69 -9.56
CA PRO A 431 -20.07 -8.87 -9.05
C PRO A 431 -21.33 -9.24 -9.83
N LYS A 432 -22.18 -8.26 -10.16
CA LYS A 432 -23.42 -8.48 -10.92
C LYS A 432 -23.17 -8.99 -12.35
N LEU A 433 -22.12 -8.51 -12.99
CA LEU A 433 -21.78 -8.96 -14.35
C LEU A 433 -21.24 -10.39 -14.31
N ILE A 434 -20.39 -10.72 -13.34
CA ILE A 434 -19.89 -12.08 -13.16
C ILE A 434 -21.04 -13.04 -12.86
N GLU A 435 -21.99 -12.63 -12.03
CA GLU A 435 -23.21 -13.40 -11.75
C GLU A 435 -24.02 -13.65 -13.03
N GLN A 436 -24.30 -12.63 -13.85
CA GLN A 436 -24.98 -12.79 -15.14
C GLN A 436 -24.22 -13.72 -16.10
N LEU A 437 -22.90 -13.56 -16.22
CA LEU A 437 -22.06 -14.41 -17.07
C LEU A 437 -22.09 -15.88 -16.61
N PHE A 438 -22.17 -16.11 -15.30
CA PHE A 438 -22.24 -17.43 -14.72
C PHE A 438 -23.61 -18.07 -14.93
N ASP A 439 -24.68 -17.33 -14.67
CA ASP A 439 -26.07 -17.78 -14.81
C ASP A 439 -26.41 -18.13 -16.26
N ASP A 440 -25.95 -17.32 -17.23
CA ASP A 440 -26.11 -17.59 -18.66
C ASP A 440 -25.15 -18.68 -19.17
N GLY A 441 -24.27 -19.21 -18.31
CA GLY A 441 -23.33 -20.28 -18.63
C GLY A 441 -22.20 -19.86 -19.57
N ILE A 442 -21.98 -18.55 -19.73
CA ILE A 442 -20.92 -17.97 -20.58
C ILE A 442 -19.56 -18.14 -19.91
N VAL A 443 -19.48 -17.94 -18.59
CA VAL A 443 -18.25 -18.10 -17.80
C VAL A 443 -18.51 -18.93 -16.55
N ARG A 444 -17.91 -20.11 -16.50
CA ARG A 444 -17.88 -21.05 -15.37
C ARG A 444 -16.47 -21.28 -14.82
N SER A 445 -15.44 -20.88 -15.56
CA SER A 445 -14.05 -21.00 -15.14
C SER A 445 -13.21 -19.78 -15.54
N PRO A 446 -12.07 -19.53 -14.86
CA PRO A 446 -11.17 -18.43 -15.19
C PRO A 446 -10.75 -18.34 -16.66
N ALA A 447 -10.51 -19.49 -17.31
CA ALA A 447 -10.06 -19.53 -18.70
C ALA A 447 -11.11 -19.00 -19.69
N GLU A 448 -12.40 -19.16 -19.39
CA GLU A 448 -13.50 -18.72 -20.27
C GLU A 448 -13.62 -17.21 -20.38
N PHE A 449 -13.05 -16.43 -19.45
CA PHE A 449 -12.93 -14.98 -19.62
C PHE A 449 -12.17 -14.61 -20.90
N TYR A 450 -11.13 -15.38 -21.27
CA TYR A 450 -10.34 -15.14 -22.49
C TYR A 450 -11.01 -15.64 -23.78
N ALA A 451 -12.15 -16.31 -23.66
CA ALA A 451 -12.96 -16.76 -24.80
C ALA A 451 -14.12 -15.79 -25.11
N LEU A 452 -14.32 -14.75 -24.29
CA LEU A 452 -15.40 -13.79 -24.45
C LEU A 452 -15.28 -13.03 -25.78
N GLN A 453 -16.41 -12.92 -26.48
CA GLN A 453 -16.54 -12.09 -27.67
C GLN A 453 -17.55 -10.96 -27.40
N PRO A 454 -17.39 -9.77 -28.01
CA PRO A 454 -18.29 -8.65 -27.76
C PRO A 454 -19.75 -9.00 -28.02
N ASP A 455 -20.03 -9.75 -29.09
CA ASP A 455 -21.37 -10.17 -29.49
C ASP A 455 -22.06 -11.03 -28.43
N THR A 456 -21.32 -11.93 -27.78
CA THR A 456 -21.84 -12.80 -26.70
C THR A 456 -22.34 -11.97 -25.51
N LEU A 457 -21.72 -10.81 -25.26
CA LEU A 457 -22.07 -9.95 -24.13
C LEU A 457 -23.31 -9.08 -24.39
N LEU A 458 -23.67 -8.83 -25.66
CA LEU A 458 -24.77 -7.91 -26.01
C LEU A 458 -26.14 -8.37 -25.51
N HIS A 459 -26.30 -9.65 -25.18
CA HIS A 459 -27.53 -10.20 -24.63
C HIS A 459 -27.71 -9.92 -23.12
N LEU A 460 -26.66 -9.42 -22.45
CA LEU A 460 -26.68 -9.16 -21.01
C LEU A 460 -27.38 -7.85 -20.67
N GLU A 461 -28.02 -7.81 -19.51
CA GLU A 461 -28.73 -6.63 -19.04
C GLU A 461 -27.77 -5.45 -18.83
N ARG A 462 -28.13 -4.27 -19.36
CA ARG A 462 -27.31 -3.04 -19.30
C ARG A 462 -25.97 -3.16 -20.03
N MET A 463 -25.84 -4.07 -21.00
CA MET A 463 -24.69 -4.16 -21.89
C MET A 463 -24.92 -3.37 -23.17
N GLY A 464 -23.95 -2.55 -23.57
CA GLY A 464 -23.91 -1.88 -24.86
C GLY A 464 -22.61 -2.18 -25.60
N GLU A 465 -22.58 -1.97 -26.92
CA GLU A 465 -21.46 -2.34 -27.79
C GLU A 465 -20.09 -1.82 -27.29
N THR A 466 -20.02 -0.54 -26.91
CA THR A 466 -18.78 0.06 -26.40
C THR A 466 -18.31 -0.58 -25.10
N LEU A 467 -19.24 -0.94 -24.22
CA LEU A 467 -18.89 -1.59 -22.95
C LEU A 467 -18.44 -3.03 -23.18
N ALA A 468 -19.12 -3.76 -24.07
CA ALA A 468 -18.75 -5.13 -24.45
C ALA A 468 -17.34 -5.18 -25.06
N GLN A 469 -17.05 -4.30 -26.03
CA GLN A 469 -15.71 -4.19 -26.62
C GLN A 469 -14.65 -3.83 -25.57
N LYS A 470 -14.97 -2.92 -24.64
CA LYS A 470 -14.06 -2.54 -23.56
C LYS A 470 -13.76 -3.70 -22.61
N LEU A 471 -14.76 -4.49 -22.24
CA LEU A 471 -14.59 -5.64 -21.34
C LEU A 471 -13.71 -6.71 -21.98
N VAL A 472 -13.95 -7.03 -23.26
CA VAL A 472 -13.10 -7.95 -24.03
C VAL A 472 -11.68 -7.38 -24.17
N GLY A 473 -11.53 -6.11 -24.53
CA GLY A 473 -10.21 -5.47 -24.61
C GLY A 473 -9.45 -5.50 -23.28
N ASN A 474 -10.13 -5.32 -22.15
CA ASN A 474 -9.51 -5.37 -20.82
C ASN A 474 -8.98 -6.77 -20.45
N ILE A 475 -9.64 -7.86 -20.88
CA ILE A 475 -9.17 -9.21 -20.61
C ILE A 475 -8.06 -9.61 -21.60
N GLU A 476 -8.20 -9.21 -22.87
CA GLU A 476 -7.17 -9.42 -23.91
C GLU A 476 -5.83 -8.75 -23.54
N ALA A 477 -5.88 -7.57 -22.93
CA ALA A 477 -4.70 -6.87 -22.42
C ALA A 477 -3.99 -7.60 -21.26
N ARG A 478 -4.55 -8.69 -20.74
CA ARG A 478 -4.02 -9.47 -19.60
C ARG A 478 -3.58 -10.89 -20.01
N ARG A 479 -3.11 -11.07 -21.24
CA ARG A 479 -2.54 -12.36 -21.70
C ARG A 479 -1.13 -12.63 -21.19
N GLU A 480 -0.41 -11.61 -20.74
CA GLU A 480 0.87 -11.78 -20.08
C GLU A 480 0.72 -11.48 -18.58
N LEU A 481 1.04 -12.47 -17.74
CA LEU A 481 0.85 -12.37 -16.29
C LEU A 481 2.18 -12.65 -15.59
N GLY A 482 2.58 -11.78 -14.67
CA GLY A 482 3.70 -12.07 -13.78
C GLY A 482 3.41 -13.29 -12.90
N LEU A 483 4.42 -14.12 -12.64
CA LEU A 483 4.28 -15.36 -11.86
C LEU A 483 3.52 -15.17 -10.53
N ALA A 484 3.82 -14.10 -9.78
CA ALA A 484 3.16 -13.82 -8.50
C ALA A 484 1.65 -13.57 -8.65
N ASP A 485 1.23 -12.82 -9.67
CA ASP A 485 -0.19 -12.54 -9.91
C ASP A 485 -0.92 -13.75 -10.48
N PHE A 486 -0.25 -14.54 -11.35
CA PHE A 486 -0.78 -15.81 -11.83
C PHE A 486 -1.04 -16.77 -10.66
N LEU A 487 -0.06 -17.00 -9.78
CA LEU A 487 -0.21 -17.86 -8.59
C LEU A 487 -1.32 -17.37 -7.67
N ARG A 488 -1.38 -16.05 -7.43
CA ARG A 488 -2.44 -15.43 -6.64
C ARG A 488 -3.82 -15.67 -7.25
N SER A 489 -3.94 -15.66 -8.57
CA SER A 489 -5.20 -15.82 -9.30
C SER A 489 -5.83 -17.21 -9.16
N LEU A 490 -5.02 -18.23 -8.85
CA LEU A 490 -5.48 -19.62 -8.68
C LEU A 490 -6.35 -19.85 -7.44
N SER A 491 -6.39 -18.87 -6.52
CA SER A 491 -7.20 -18.94 -5.30
C SER A 491 -6.90 -20.20 -4.46
N ILE A 492 -5.63 -20.61 -4.40
CA ILE A 492 -5.14 -21.70 -3.55
C ILE A 492 -5.13 -21.24 -2.08
N ASN A 493 -5.49 -22.12 -1.16
CA ASN A 493 -5.45 -21.82 0.27
C ASN A 493 -4.02 -21.48 0.72
N ASP A 494 -3.92 -20.50 1.62
CA ASP A 494 -2.65 -19.95 2.14
C ASP A 494 -1.72 -19.30 1.10
N LEU A 495 -2.03 -19.39 -0.20
CA LEU A 495 -1.32 -18.70 -1.29
C LEU A 495 -1.89 -17.29 -1.53
N GLY A 496 -1.85 -16.45 -0.49
CA GLY A 496 -2.27 -15.05 -0.55
C GLY A 496 -1.30 -14.14 -1.34
N LYS A 497 -1.54 -12.82 -1.33
CA LYS A 497 -0.70 -11.84 -2.06
C LYS A 497 0.78 -11.91 -1.66
N VAL A 498 1.08 -11.99 -0.36
CA VAL A 498 2.45 -12.06 0.14
C VAL A 498 3.07 -13.42 -0.21
N ALA A 499 2.39 -14.52 0.12
CA ALA A 499 2.87 -15.86 -0.19
C ALA A 499 3.15 -16.06 -1.68
N SER A 500 2.24 -15.61 -2.56
CA SER A 500 2.42 -15.72 -4.02
C SER A 500 3.66 -14.97 -4.51
N LYS A 501 3.95 -13.78 -3.95
CA LYS A 501 5.18 -13.03 -4.26
C LYS A 501 6.41 -13.78 -3.82
N VAL A 502 6.47 -14.24 -2.57
CA VAL A 502 7.67 -14.91 -2.05
C VAL A 502 7.89 -16.26 -2.76
N VAL A 503 6.83 -17.03 -3.04
CA VAL A 503 6.90 -18.26 -3.84
C VAL A 503 7.41 -17.95 -5.25
N ALA A 504 6.86 -16.93 -5.92
CA ALA A 504 7.31 -16.53 -7.24
C ALA A 504 8.79 -16.11 -7.26
N SER A 505 9.21 -15.26 -6.33
CA SER A 505 10.60 -14.81 -6.20
C SER A 505 11.56 -15.96 -5.89
N HIS A 506 11.14 -16.93 -5.07
CA HIS A 506 11.99 -18.06 -4.70
C HIS A 506 12.20 -19.07 -5.85
N PHE A 507 11.14 -19.41 -6.57
CA PHE A 507 11.21 -20.45 -7.62
C PHE A 507 11.47 -19.90 -9.02
N GLY A 508 11.24 -18.61 -9.27
CA GLY A 508 11.54 -17.92 -10.53
C GLY A 508 10.59 -18.25 -11.69
N SER A 509 10.13 -19.49 -11.83
CA SER A 509 9.27 -19.93 -12.95
C SER A 509 8.07 -20.77 -12.50
N LEU A 510 6.99 -20.74 -13.28
CA LEU A 510 5.82 -21.59 -13.01
C LEU A 510 6.17 -23.08 -13.01
N ARG A 511 7.10 -23.49 -13.88
CA ARG A 511 7.57 -24.87 -13.93
C ARG A 511 8.19 -25.31 -12.61
N ALA A 512 9.11 -24.51 -12.07
CA ALA A 512 9.75 -24.79 -10.79
C ALA A 512 8.72 -24.86 -9.65
N VAL A 513 7.71 -23.99 -9.66
CA VAL A 513 6.62 -24.01 -8.67
C VAL A 513 5.79 -25.30 -8.76
N ARG A 514 5.46 -25.80 -9.96
CA ARG A 514 4.71 -27.05 -10.14
C ARG A 514 5.49 -28.28 -9.66
N GLU A 515 6.81 -28.26 -9.81
CA GLU A 515 7.71 -29.34 -9.40
C GLU A 515 8.06 -29.28 -7.90
N ALA A 516 7.89 -28.14 -7.24
CA ALA A 516 8.26 -27.92 -5.84
C ALA A 516 7.52 -28.85 -4.85
N SER A 517 8.25 -29.46 -3.93
CA SER A 517 7.67 -30.28 -2.86
C SER A 517 7.09 -29.41 -1.73
N ALA A 518 6.21 -29.98 -0.91
CA ALA A 518 5.66 -29.28 0.26
C ALA A 518 6.77 -28.82 1.21
N GLU A 519 7.82 -29.63 1.38
CA GLU A 519 8.99 -29.32 2.21
C GLU A 519 9.80 -28.14 1.65
N SER A 520 9.95 -28.07 0.32
CA SER A 520 10.65 -26.96 -0.33
C SER A 520 9.87 -25.65 -0.17
N ILE A 521 8.54 -25.68 -0.33
CA ILE A 521 7.68 -24.50 -0.12
C ILE A 521 7.71 -24.08 1.36
N ALA A 522 7.68 -25.03 2.30
CA ALA A 522 7.72 -24.77 3.73
C ALA A 522 9.02 -24.11 4.21
N GLN A 523 10.13 -24.30 3.49
CA GLN A 523 11.42 -23.69 3.79
C GLN A 523 11.49 -22.20 3.43
N ILE A 524 10.54 -21.72 2.62
CA ILE A 524 10.43 -20.30 2.30
C ILE A 524 10.05 -19.52 3.56
N TYR A 525 10.79 -18.44 3.82
CA TYR A 525 10.56 -17.58 4.98
C TYR A 525 9.10 -17.09 5.02
N GLY A 526 8.42 -17.41 6.13
CA GLY A 526 7.03 -16.99 6.38
C GLY A 526 5.95 -17.97 5.95
N LEU A 527 6.27 -19.10 5.30
CA LEU A 527 5.27 -20.10 4.89
C LEU A 527 5.16 -21.26 5.89
N GLY A 528 6.24 -21.93 6.26
CA GLY A 528 6.19 -23.02 7.25
C GLY A 528 5.44 -24.28 6.75
N GLU A 529 5.44 -25.33 7.56
CA GLU A 529 5.07 -26.70 7.14
C GLU A 529 3.61 -26.83 6.68
N LEU A 530 2.65 -26.37 7.47
CA LEU A 530 1.22 -26.47 7.14
C LEU A 530 0.87 -25.71 5.85
N THR A 531 1.45 -24.52 5.67
CA THR A 531 1.26 -23.72 4.45
C THR A 531 1.91 -24.39 3.23
N GLY A 532 3.10 -24.98 3.41
CA GLY A 532 3.78 -25.72 2.34
C GLY A 532 2.95 -26.89 1.81
N VAL A 533 2.34 -27.65 2.73
CA VAL A 533 1.39 -28.74 2.38
C VAL A 533 0.15 -28.18 1.67
N SER A 534 -0.50 -27.17 2.25
CA SER A 534 -1.70 -26.52 1.70
C SER A 534 -1.50 -25.99 0.28
N ILE A 535 -0.37 -25.31 0.03
CA ILE A 535 -0.02 -24.79 -1.30
C ILE A 535 0.23 -25.94 -2.28
N ARG A 536 0.99 -26.96 -1.88
CA ARG A 536 1.29 -28.12 -2.74
C ARG A 536 0.02 -28.86 -3.15
N GLU A 537 -0.85 -29.16 -2.19
CA GLU A 537 -2.13 -29.82 -2.44
C GLU A 537 -3.00 -28.97 -3.37
N GLY A 538 -3.11 -27.66 -3.10
CA GLY A 538 -3.87 -26.75 -3.96
C GLY A 538 -3.32 -26.62 -5.38
N LEU A 539 -2.00 -26.68 -5.58
CA LEU A 539 -1.39 -26.72 -6.92
C LEU A 539 -1.77 -27.98 -7.69
N LEU A 540 -1.85 -29.13 -7.00
CA LEU A 540 -2.29 -30.39 -7.60
C LEU A 540 -3.79 -30.36 -7.93
N GLU A 541 -4.62 -29.89 -7.00
CA GLU A 541 -6.08 -29.74 -7.21
C GLU A 541 -6.40 -28.78 -8.37
N ARG A 542 -5.56 -27.76 -8.59
CA ARG A 542 -5.74 -26.75 -9.65
C ARG A 542 -5.01 -27.07 -10.94
N ALA A 543 -4.40 -28.25 -11.09
CA ALA A 543 -3.59 -28.60 -12.26
C ALA A 543 -4.35 -28.39 -13.59
N GLU A 544 -5.59 -28.88 -13.69
CA GLU A 544 -6.42 -28.71 -14.90
C GLU A 544 -6.76 -27.24 -15.18
N VAL A 545 -7.00 -26.44 -14.13
CA VAL A 545 -7.29 -25.01 -14.27
C VAL A 545 -6.05 -24.26 -14.75
N ILE A 546 -4.87 -24.62 -14.23
CA ILE A 546 -3.58 -24.07 -14.66
C ILE A 546 -3.37 -24.38 -16.15
N ASP A 547 -3.50 -25.65 -16.53
CA ASP A 547 -3.27 -26.08 -17.92
C ASP A 547 -4.24 -25.39 -18.89
N ARG A 548 -5.53 -25.28 -18.54
CA ARG A 548 -6.51 -24.52 -19.32
C ARG A 548 -6.19 -23.04 -19.44
N LEU A 549 -5.71 -22.40 -18.37
CA LEU A 549 -5.32 -20.99 -18.42
C LEU A 549 -4.12 -20.78 -19.36
N LEU A 550 -3.15 -21.68 -19.33
CA LEU A 550 -1.94 -21.61 -20.16
C LEU A 550 -2.20 -21.74 -21.67
N GLU A 551 -3.40 -22.17 -22.08
CA GLU A 551 -3.84 -22.08 -23.48
C GLU A 551 -4.05 -20.63 -23.94
N TYR A 552 -4.31 -19.71 -23.01
CA TYR A 552 -4.66 -18.32 -23.30
C TYR A 552 -3.63 -17.31 -22.79
N VAL A 553 -2.89 -17.66 -21.73
CA VAL A 553 -1.95 -16.74 -21.06
C VAL A 553 -0.51 -17.25 -21.09
N THR A 554 0.42 -16.31 -21.23
CA THR A 554 1.85 -16.52 -21.00
C THR A 554 2.20 -16.05 -19.59
N VAL A 555 2.79 -16.93 -18.79
CA VAL A 555 3.27 -16.57 -17.46
C VAL A 555 4.72 -16.12 -17.57
N LEU A 556 4.96 -14.86 -17.23
CA LEU A 556 6.28 -14.27 -17.19
C LEU A 556 7.00 -14.79 -15.95
N ASP A 557 8.21 -15.29 -16.15
CA ASP A 557 9.09 -15.67 -15.06
C ASP A 557 9.27 -14.48 -14.11
N ALA A 558 9.30 -14.77 -12.81
CA ALA A 558 9.77 -13.78 -11.86
C ALA A 558 11.26 -13.57 -12.16
N THR A 559 11.59 -12.42 -12.75
CA THR A 559 12.93 -11.89 -12.58
C THR A 559 13.15 -11.86 -11.07
N ALA A 560 14.17 -12.55 -10.58
CA ALA A 560 14.67 -12.23 -9.26
C ALA A 560 14.79 -10.71 -9.25
N GLU A 561 14.00 -10.02 -8.43
CA GLU A 561 14.45 -8.71 -7.98
C GLU A 561 15.85 -9.01 -7.48
N ALA A 562 16.85 -8.55 -8.24
CA ALA A 562 18.21 -8.69 -7.81
C ALA A 562 18.21 -8.11 -6.40
N GLU A 563 18.36 -8.97 -5.41
CA GLU A 563 18.92 -8.55 -4.13
C GLU A 563 20.28 -7.99 -4.54
N THR A 564 20.32 -6.68 -4.78
CA THR A 564 21.53 -5.93 -5.01
C THR A 564 22.29 -5.94 -3.70
N SER A 565 23.02 -7.03 -3.48
CA SER A 565 24.12 -7.14 -2.54
C SER A 565 25.08 -8.26 -2.95
N SER A 566 25.37 -8.41 -4.24
CA SER A 566 26.72 -8.83 -4.64
C SER A 566 27.61 -7.59 -4.68
N ALA A 567 28.01 -7.11 -3.50
CA ALA A 567 29.18 -6.26 -3.42
C ALA A 567 30.39 -7.15 -3.77
N ASP A 568 30.83 -7.09 -5.02
CA ASP A 568 32.16 -7.53 -5.44
C ASP A 568 33.23 -6.60 -4.84
N GLY A 569 33.32 -6.61 -3.52
CA GLY A 569 34.38 -6.03 -2.74
C GLY A 569 34.85 -7.09 -1.75
N ALA A 570 36.14 -7.43 -1.79
CA ALA A 570 36.75 -8.37 -0.86
C ALA A 570 36.72 -7.80 0.57
N GLY A 571 35.61 -7.99 1.26
CA GLY A 571 35.44 -7.65 2.66
C GLY A 571 36.16 -8.64 3.59
N PRO A 572 36.37 -8.28 4.86
CA PRO A 572 37.12 -9.08 5.84
C PRO A 572 36.50 -10.46 6.14
N LEU A 573 35.22 -10.68 5.80
CA LEU A 573 34.53 -11.96 5.95
C LEU A 573 34.33 -12.69 4.61
N THR A 574 35.03 -12.28 3.55
CA THR A 574 34.94 -12.92 2.23
C THR A 574 35.25 -14.42 2.31
N GLY A 575 34.34 -15.23 1.77
CA GLY A 575 34.46 -16.69 1.76
C GLY A 575 34.13 -17.37 3.10
N LYS A 576 33.59 -16.63 4.08
CA LYS A 576 33.12 -17.19 5.36
C LYS A 576 31.60 -17.30 5.41
N GLN A 577 31.10 -18.43 5.90
CA GLN A 577 29.67 -18.69 6.06
C GLN A 577 29.23 -18.65 7.53
N PHE A 578 28.21 -17.84 7.83
CA PHE A 578 27.65 -17.68 9.18
C PHE A 578 26.17 -18.05 9.20
N LEU A 579 25.77 -18.91 10.13
CA LEU A 579 24.38 -19.23 10.41
C LEU A 579 24.04 -18.89 11.86
N PHE A 580 22.85 -18.35 12.08
CA PHE A 580 22.39 -17.93 13.41
C PHE A 580 21.29 -18.86 13.95
N THR A 581 21.38 -19.18 15.24
CA THR A 581 20.34 -19.93 15.97
C THR A 581 20.13 -19.34 17.37
N GLY A 582 18.91 -19.47 17.89
CA GLY A 582 18.53 -18.79 19.14
C GLY A 582 18.22 -17.30 18.95
N THR A 583 17.93 -16.63 20.06
CA THR A 583 17.64 -15.18 20.11
C THR A 583 18.92 -14.42 20.45
N LEU A 584 19.33 -13.50 19.57
CA LEU A 584 20.43 -12.57 19.84
C LEU A 584 19.93 -11.44 20.74
N THR A 585 20.70 -11.09 21.76
CA THR A 585 20.38 -10.07 22.78
C THR A 585 20.62 -8.66 22.26
N SER A 586 21.63 -8.49 21.41
CA SER A 586 22.14 -7.19 20.98
C SER A 586 21.50 -6.66 19.70
N MET A 587 20.93 -7.52 18.85
CA MET A 587 20.35 -7.14 17.56
C MET A 587 19.36 -8.19 17.04
N LYS A 588 18.55 -7.84 16.03
CA LYS A 588 17.72 -8.86 15.37
C LYS A 588 18.60 -9.74 14.47
N ARG A 589 18.16 -10.98 14.26
CA ARG A 589 18.86 -11.94 13.37
C ARG A 589 19.12 -11.36 11.97
N LYS A 590 18.16 -10.62 11.41
CA LYS A 590 18.31 -9.97 10.11
C LYS A 590 19.44 -8.93 10.12
N ASP A 591 19.52 -8.11 11.16
CA ASP A 591 20.59 -7.12 11.32
C ASP A 591 21.97 -7.78 11.44
N ALA A 592 22.04 -8.95 12.10
CA ALA A 592 23.28 -9.75 12.19
C ALA A 592 23.67 -10.35 10.83
N GLN A 593 22.70 -10.83 10.06
CA GLN A 593 22.92 -11.33 8.70
C GLN A 593 23.40 -10.20 7.78
N ASP A 594 22.78 -9.03 7.87
CA ASP A 594 23.11 -7.86 7.06
C ASP A 594 24.51 -7.34 7.35
N GLN A 595 24.95 -7.40 8.61
CA GLN A 595 26.33 -7.07 8.98
C GLN A 595 27.35 -8.08 8.44
N VAL A 596 27.04 -9.38 8.44
CA VAL A 596 27.92 -10.39 7.83
C VAL A 596 28.03 -10.17 6.33
N GLN A 597 26.90 -9.92 5.65
CA GLN A 597 26.85 -9.67 4.21
C GLN A 597 27.57 -8.38 3.83
N ALA A 598 27.40 -7.30 4.61
CA ALA A 598 28.10 -6.04 4.40
C ALA A 598 29.62 -6.16 4.51
N LEU A 599 30.12 -7.16 5.25
CA LEU A 599 31.54 -7.46 5.40
C LEU A 599 32.03 -8.55 4.40
N GLY A 600 31.22 -8.92 3.40
CA GLY A 600 31.55 -9.88 2.36
C GLY A 600 31.32 -11.36 2.73
N GLY A 601 30.75 -11.63 3.90
CA GLY A 601 30.41 -12.99 4.35
C GLY A 601 29.08 -13.48 3.79
N GLN A 602 28.91 -14.80 3.80
CA GLN A 602 27.68 -15.46 3.36
C GLN A 602 26.84 -15.89 4.55
N THR A 603 25.52 -15.84 4.42
CA THR A 603 24.59 -16.26 5.47
C THR A 603 23.63 -17.32 4.94
N PRO A 604 24.06 -18.59 4.81
CA PRO A 604 23.18 -19.65 4.32
C PRO A 604 21.99 -19.84 5.27
N ASP A 605 20.85 -20.27 4.74
CA ASP A 605 19.62 -20.47 5.53
C ASP A 605 19.63 -21.77 6.36
N ASN A 606 20.53 -22.70 6.03
CA ASN A 606 20.63 -24.03 6.60
C ASN A 606 22.05 -24.41 6.99
N ILE A 607 22.18 -25.41 7.87
CA ILE A 607 23.48 -26.02 8.17
C ILE A 607 23.87 -26.92 6.99
N VAL A 608 24.94 -26.50 6.32
CA VAL A 608 25.69 -27.23 5.29
C VAL A 608 27.02 -27.70 5.87
N LYS A 609 27.72 -28.62 5.19
CA LYS A 609 28.99 -29.17 5.71
C LYS A 609 30.13 -28.17 5.64
N GLU A 610 29.99 -27.20 4.74
CA GLU A 610 30.92 -26.13 4.42
C GLU A 610 30.76 -24.91 5.34
N LEU A 611 29.78 -24.93 6.25
CA LEU A 611 29.49 -23.82 7.16
C LEU A 611 30.71 -23.54 8.07
N ASP A 612 31.21 -22.31 8.08
CA ASP A 612 32.33 -21.94 8.97
C ASP A 612 31.86 -21.71 10.40
N TYR A 613 30.76 -20.98 10.60
CA TYR A 613 30.29 -20.53 11.92
C TYR A 613 28.80 -20.79 12.15
N LEU A 614 28.48 -21.43 13.28
CA LEU A 614 27.14 -21.45 13.86
C LEU A 614 27.13 -20.53 15.10
N VAL A 615 26.50 -19.38 14.98
CA VAL A 615 26.36 -18.38 16.05
C VAL A 615 25.09 -18.68 16.85
N ILE A 616 25.24 -18.79 18.17
CA ILE A 616 24.15 -19.02 19.11
C ILE A 616 23.97 -17.77 19.97
N GLY A 617 22.73 -17.32 20.15
CA GLY A 617 22.42 -16.24 21.10
C GLY A 617 22.86 -16.57 22.54
N ASP A 618 23.40 -15.59 23.26
CA ASP A 618 24.07 -15.85 24.55
C ASP A 618 23.13 -16.45 25.62
N GLU A 619 21.84 -16.06 25.63
CA GLU A 619 20.82 -16.66 26.52
C GLU A 619 20.59 -18.16 26.27
N ASP A 620 20.76 -18.60 25.01
CA ASP A 620 20.64 -20.00 24.62
C ASP A 620 21.99 -20.74 24.69
N PHE A 621 23.11 -20.03 24.62
CA PHE A 621 24.46 -20.57 24.81
C PHE A 621 24.72 -21.00 26.28
N ALA A 622 24.16 -20.28 27.25
CA ALA A 622 24.19 -20.71 28.65
C ALA A 622 23.41 -22.02 28.89
N LYS A 623 22.30 -22.24 28.16
CA LYS A 623 21.51 -23.49 28.20
C LYS A 623 22.22 -24.66 27.50
N PHE A 624 23.07 -24.36 26.51
CA PHE A 624 23.91 -25.34 25.83
C PHE A 624 24.93 -25.99 26.79
N GLN A 625 25.56 -25.21 27.66
CA GLN A 625 26.43 -25.76 28.72
C GLN A 625 25.66 -26.65 29.72
N GLY A 626 24.35 -26.45 29.85
CA GLY A 626 23.44 -27.27 30.65
C GLY A 626 22.87 -28.51 29.96
N GLY A 627 23.30 -28.84 28.73
CA GLY A 627 22.94 -30.08 28.02
C GLY A 627 21.74 -30.00 27.07
N TRP A 628 21.12 -28.82 26.89
CA TRP A 628 20.08 -28.62 25.88
C TRP A 628 20.69 -28.45 24.48
N ARG A 629 20.10 -29.07 23.46
CA ARG A 629 20.59 -28.99 22.06
C ARG A 629 19.46 -28.63 21.09
N SER A 630 19.60 -27.53 20.36
CA SER A 630 18.72 -27.17 19.25
C SER A 630 18.88 -28.14 18.06
N SER A 631 17.88 -28.23 17.19
CA SER A 631 17.96 -29.08 15.97
C SER A 631 19.13 -28.70 15.07
N LYS A 632 19.43 -27.40 14.97
CA LYS A 632 20.59 -26.86 14.26
C LYS A 632 21.90 -27.29 14.93
N LEU A 633 22.01 -27.11 16.24
CA LEU A 633 23.20 -27.54 16.97
C LEU A 633 23.48 -29.05 16.84
N LYS A 634 22.45 -29.90 16.95
CA LYS A 634 22.58 -31.36 16.73
C LYS A 634 23.11 -31.68 15.32
N LYS A 635 22.64 -30.93 14.31
CA LYS A 635 23.07 -31.11 12.92
C LYS A 635 24.51 -30.65 12.69
N ALA A 636 24.92 -29.53 13.30
CA ALA A 636 26.32 -29.08 13.26
C ALA A 636 27.26 -30.07 13.98
N GLU A 637 26.89 -30.54 15.17
CA GLU A 637 27.65 -31.57 15.90
C GLU A 637 27.77 -32.88 15.09
N SER A 638 26.68 -33.30 14.43
CA SER A 638 26.67 -34.48 13.56
C SER A 638 27.60 -34.32 12.35
N PHE A 639 27.62 -33.14 11.73
CA PHE A 639 28.55 -32.85 10.62
C PHE A 639 30.01 -32.76 11.09
N ASN A 640 30.27 -32.19 12.26
CA ASN A 640 31.61 -32.18 12.86
C ASN A 640 32.10 -33.60 13.19
N ALA A 641 31.22 -34.49 13.68
CA ALA A 641 31.53 -35.91 13.87
C ALA A 641 31.83 -36.65 12.56
N GLN A 642 31.34 -36.14 11.43
CA GLN A 642 31.61 -36.64 10.07
C GLN A 642 32.81 -35.94 9.40
N GLY A 643 33.57 -35.11 10.13
CA GLY A 643 34.79 -34.46 9.65
C GLY A 643 34.63 -33.03 9.14
N ALA A 644 33.45 -32.41 9.26
CA ALA A 644 33.29 -30.97 9.04
C ALA A 644 34.00 -30.16 10.14
N ARG A 645 34.24 -28.87 9.89
CA ARG A 645 34.93 -27.95 10.81
C ARG A 645 34.08 -26.72 11.14
N ILE A 646 32.83 -26.94 11.52
CA ILE A 646 31.88 -25.87 11.88
C ILE A 646 32.22 -25.38 13.29
N ALA A 647 32.60 -24.10 13.41
CA ALA A 647 32.84 -23.45 14.70
C ALA A 647 31.51 -23.02 15.34
N ILE A 648 31.24 -23.50 16.56
CA ILE A 648 30.03 -23.15 17.30
C ILE A 648 30.39 -22.09 18.33
N ILE A 649 29.88 -20.88 18.17
CA ILE A 649 30.28 -19.69 18.95
C ILE A 649 29.08 -18.96 19.56
N GLY A 650 29.32 -18.23 20.65
CA GLY A 650 28.32 -17.34 21.27
C GLY A 650 28.19 -16.00 20.55
N GLU A 651 27.17 -15.23 20.91
CA GLU A 651 26.90 -13.89 20.36
C GLU A 651 28.01 -12.90 20.72
N THR A 652 28.54 -12.95 21.95
CA THR A 652 29.67 -12.09 22.36
C THR A 652 30.93 -12.30 21.49
N GLU A 653 31.20 -13.55 21.10
CA GLU A 653 32.33 -13.89 20.24
C GLU A 653 32.08 -13.46 18.79
N PHE A 654 30.86 -13.64 18.29
CA PHE A 654 30.43 -13.11 16.99
C PHE A 654 30.59 -11.59 16.88
N LEU A 655 30.17 -10.83 17.90
CA LEU A 655 30.36 -9.37 17.94
C LEU A 655 31.84 -8.97 17.92
N THR A 656 32.72 -9.82 18.48
CA THR A 656 34.17 -9.61 18.45
C THR A 656 34.71 -9.84 17.04
N ILE A 657 34.23 -10.85 16.33
CA ILE A 657 34.57 -11.13 14.92
C ILE A 657 34.12 -9.97 14.01
N LEU A 658 32.93 -9.42 14.24
CA LEU A 658 32.46 -8.25 13.49
C LEU A 658 33.36 -7.03 13.71
N LYS A 659 33.76 -6.75 14.96
CA LYS A 659 34.63 -5.62 15.34
C LYS A 659 36.08 -5.77 14.87
N SER A 660 36.60 -7.00 14.80
CA SER A 660 37.94 -7.26 14.28
C SER A 660 37.97 -7.18 12.76
N GLY A 661 36.89 -7.58 12.09
CA GLY A 661 36.71 -7.39 10.65
C GLY A 661 36.65 -5.90 10.25
N THR A 662 36.10 -5.02 11.09
CA THR A 662 36.00 -3.58 10.78
C THR A 662 37.30 -2.78 10.97
N ARG A 663 38.38 -3.40 11.49
CA ARG A 663 39.68 -2.73 11.77
C ARG A 663 40.78 -3.04 10.75
N ALA A 664 40.47 -3.72 9.64
CA ALA A 664 41.42 -4.09 8.60
C ALA A 664 41.37 -3.13 7.41
#